data_AF-A0A2V8GD79-F1
#
_entry.id   AF-A0A2V8GD79-F1
#
_cell.length_a   1.000
_cell.length_b   1.000
_cell.length_c   1.000
_cell.angle_alpha   90.00
_cell.angle_beta   90.00
_cell.angle_gamma   90.00
#
_symmetry.space_group_name_H-M   'P 1'
#
loop_
_entity.id
_entity.type
_entity.pdbx_description
1 polymer ?
#
loop_
_entity_poly.entity_id
_entity_poly.type
_entity_poly.pdbx_seq_one_letter_code
_entity_poly.pdbx_strand_id
1 'polypeptide(L)'
;MSMSRVTPADVGSRLGPLPFEQKLEAARELAARIDGAFAAPSADALVGALRPATERERRLRSAWAADLPPSAVVRYLQAQFAIDSGELGTAAERWAEFFALAPTRDPFVFLQAARVEARLRRWNAAAAYLRTALQHQPPYSFFARAQKLIEEVAREAGGSVRQLRLAIVGSTTTSLLLPVLRALCFRDGITAECYEGLYGAFRQEILDPASGLAQFRPDVLIIATHWRDLHLPAVVDDEEGTVAGVVREYAHLWQTASERFGCHVIQHGFDLPARDSYGALAGRLRGSRPRVIKLLNLRLEAEAPAHVSVLDTIRVASEVGAHTWAQPAVWHLARQHPSTDALPALAEEQLSHIRAVTGLTRKVVVCDLDNTLWGGVIGEDGLDGIRVGGSGDGEGFLDLQQYLRELKDRGVLLAVCSKNNPQDARLPFEQHQRMALRLDDFVAFVADWEDKATNIRRLSETLRLGLDSFVLLDDNPLERAWIRRELPQVAVVELGNSPSDYVRDLDRGRYFTSLTWSAEDRVRTERYRHGAAIATAQREAGSLDTFLSGLNMRGTWSPVTGGNIDRVVQLVNKTNQFNVTTRRYTRPQAEALVATRGSWQGVFSLTDCYGDHGIIGVMFCIAGPEPRSWEIDTWLMSCRVLGRRFEEFMADAMVQAAREHGIVRVYGEYRPTARNSLVSDLYPRLRFTPAGESRYVLDVASVSAPYTRFITSHSRGSLVHA
;
A
#
# COMPACT_ATOMS: atom_id res chain seq x y z
N MET A 1 -43.93 -8.44 3.07
CA MET A 1 -43.41 -9.45 4.04
C MET A 1 -41.96 -9.74 3.67
N SER A 2 -41.00 -9.34 4.49
CA SER A 2 -39.59 -9.67 4.30
C SER A 2 -39.44 -11.19 4.32
N MET A 3 -39.12 -11.83 3.18
CA MET A 3 -38.79 -13.26 3.16
C MET A 3 -37.59 -13.48 4.09
N SER A 4 -37.74 -14.36 5.09
CA SER A 4 -36.65 -14.67 6.03
C SER A 4 -35.48 -15.30 5.25
N ARG A 5 -34.26 -14.83 5.55
CA ARG A 5 -33.02 -15.40 5.00
C ARG A 5 -32.94 -16.88 5.38
N VAL A 6 -32.62 -17.74 4.41
CA VAL A 6 -32.41 -19.18 4.63
C VAL A 6 -31.11 -19.35 5.41
N THR A 7 -31.17 -20.01 6.56
CA THR A 7 -30.00 -20.35 7.39
C THR A 7 -29.51 -21.77 7.12
N PRO A 8 -28.26 -22.10 7.49
CA PRO A 8 -27.76 -23.49 7.43
C PRO A 8 -28.65 -24.50 8.18
N ALA A 9 -29.27 -24.07 9.29
CA ALA A 9 -30.18 -24.90 10.08
C ALA A 9 -31.50 -25.18 9.34
N ASP A 10 -32.02 -24.21 8.58
CA ASP A 10 -33.20 -24.40 7.74
C ASP A 10 -32.94 -25.42 6.63
N VAL A 11 -31.74 -25.38 6.02
CA VAL A 11 -31.33 -26.36 5.02
C VAL A 11 -31.24 -27.77 5.63
N GLY A 12 -30.57 -27.88 6.78
CA GLY A 12 -30.40 -29.15 7.49
C GLY A 12 -31.73 -29.78 7.92
N SER A 13 -32.64 -28.99 8.50
CA SER A 13 -33.96 -29.47 8.94
C SER A 13 -34.87 -29.87 7.77
N ARG A 14 -34.83 -29.13 6.66
CA ARG A 14 -35.69 -29.39 5.50
C ARG A 14 -35.22 -30.55 4.63
N LEU A 15 -33.91 -30.71 4.45
CA LEU A 15 -33.34 -31.73 3.55
C LEU A 15 -32.83 -32.97 4.28
N GLY A 16 -32.41 -32.86 5.54
CA GLY A 16 -31.84 -33.95 6.33
C GLY A 16 -32.66 -35.26 6.30
N PRO A 17 -33.98 -35.24 6.55
CA PRO A 17 -34.78 -36.46 6.67
C PRO A 17 -35.22 -37.08 5.33
N LEU A 18 -34.98 -36.42 4.19
CA LEU A 18 -35.52 -36.84 2.90
C LEU A 18 -34.60 -37.83 2.16
N PRO A 19 -35.16 -38.78 1.38
CA PRO A 19 -34.40 -39.53 0.36
C PRO A 19 -33.77 -38.61 -0.69
N PHE A 20 -32.65 -39.02 -1.31
CA PHE A 20 -31.84 -38.15 -2.18
C PHE A 20 -32.62 -37.47 -3.32
N GLU A 21 -33.47 -38.22 -4.04
CA GLU A 21 -34.29 -37.66 -5.13
C GLU A 21 -35.30 -36.61 -4.61
N GLN A 22 -35.87 -36.82 -3.43
CA GLN A 22 -36.76 -35.84 -2.78
C GLN A 22 -36.00 -34.62 -2.25
N LYS A 23 -34.72 -34.77 -1.86
CA LYS A 23 -33.86 -33.64 -1.49
C LYS A 23 -33.66 -32.68 -2.66
N LEU A 24 -33.48 -33.20 -3.89
CA LEU A 24 -33.28 -32.36 -5.08
C LEU A 24 -34.50 -31.48 -5.33
N GLU A 25 -35.71 -32.01 -5.18
CA GLU A 25 -36.93 -31.22 -5.38
C GLU A 25 -37.10 -30.15 -4.29
N ALA A 26 -36.94 -30.53 -3.01
CA ALA A 26 -36.99 -29.58 -1.89
C ALA A 26 -35.87 -28.52 -1.94
N ALA A 27 -34.73 -28.85 -2.56
CA ALA A 27 -33.61 -27.94 -2.74
C ALA A 27 -33.90 -26.84 -3.77
N ARG A 28 -34.84 -27.02 -4.72
CA ARG A 28 -35.16 -25.99 -5.74
C ARG A 28 -35.63 -24.69 -5.09
N GLU A 29 -36.59 -24.78 -4.16
CA GLU A 29 -37.10 -23.61 -3.44
C GLU A 29 -36.03 -22.96 -2.53
N LEU A 30 -35.20 -23.78 -1.89
CA LEU A 30 -34.11 -23.28 -1.04
C LEU A 30 -33.07 -22.54 -1.87
N ALA A 31 -32.68 -23.07 -3.03
CA ALA A 31 -31.73 -22.43 -3.94
C ALA A 31 -32.25 -21.06 -4.41
N ALA A 32 -33.51 -20.97 -4.84
CA ALA A 32 -34.13 -19.71 -5.25
C ALA A 32 -34.17 -18.66 -4.12
N ARG A 33 -34.46 -19.09 -2.89
CA ARG A 33 -34.47 -18.19 -1.71
C ARG A 33 -33.08 -17.73 -1.28
N ILE A 34 -32.07 -18.60 -1.41
CA ILE A 34 -30.67 -18.22 -1.13
C ILE A 34 -30.21 -17.23 -2.19
N ASP A 35 -30.61 -17.37 -3.45
CA ASP A 35 -30.15 -16.51 -4.54
C ASP A 35 -30.53 -15.03 -4.35
N GLY A 36 -31.77 -14.75 -3.93
CA GLY A 36 -32.22 -13.39 -3.64
C GLY A 36 -31.45 -12.67 -2.52
N ALA A 37 -30.63 -13.39 -1.73
CA ALA A 37 -29.72 -12.85 -0.74
C ALA A 37 -28.53 -13.80 -0.52
N PHE A 38 -27.70 -13.98 -1.55
CA PHE A 38 -26.64 -15.00 -1.55
C PHE A 38 -25.85 -15.03 -0.24
N ALA A 39 -25.85 -16.20 0.41
CA ALA A 39 -25.15 -16.45 1.66
C ALA A 39 -24.37 -17.76 1.54
N ALA A 40 -23.04 -17.65 1.48
CA ALA A 40 -22.16 -18.81 1.31
C ALA A 40 -22.37 -19.92 2.36
N PRO A 41 -22.57 -19.64 3.67
CA PRO A 41 -22.84 -20.70 4.64
C PRO A 41 -24.10 -21.52 4.33
N SER A 42 -25.14 -20.88 3.81
CA SER A 42 -26.39 -21.56 3.44
C SER A 42 -26.24 -22.33 2.14
N ALA A 43 -25.49 -21.80 1.18
CA ALA A 43 -25.13 -22.52 -0.05
C ALA A 43 -24.24 -23.74 0.25
N ASP A 44 -23.26 -23.62 1.15
CA ASP A 44 -22.41 -24.72 1.61
C ASP A 44 -23.22 -25.80 2.33
N ALA A 45 -24.19 -25.41 3.15
CA ALA A 45 -25.13 -26.35 3.77
C ALA A 45 -25.93 -27.12 2.71
N LEU A 46 -26.32 -26.46 1.62
CA LEU A 46 -27.03 -27.08 0.50
C LEU A 46 -26.13 -28.09 -0.24
N VAL A 47 -24.88 -27.72 -0.51
CA VAL A 47 -23.87 -28.63 -1.09
C VAL A 47 -23.68 -29.86 -0.20
N GLY A 48 -23.55 -29.66 1.11
CA GLY A 48 -23.41 -30.76 2.08
C GLY A 48 -24.63 -31.67 2.14
N ALA A 49 -25.83 -31.11 2.14
CA ALA A 49 -27.09 -31.87 2.16
C ALA A 49 -27.31 -32.69 0.88
N LEU A 50 -26.79 -32.20 -0.25
CA LEU A 50 -26.83 -32.83 -1.57
C LEU A 50 -25.57 -33.64 -1.90
N ARG A 51 -24.79 -34.07 -0.90
CA ARG A 51 -23.62 -34.92 -1.13
C ARG A 51 -24.06 -36.33 -1.60
N PRO A 52 -23.65 -36.80 -2.79
CA PRO A 52 -24.06 -38.10 -3.31
C PRO A 52 -23.30 -39.23 -2.59
N ALA A 53 -24.00 -40.32 -2.30
CA ALA A 53 -23.43 -41.58 -1.83
C ALA A 53 -23.12 -42.55 -2.98
N THR A 54 -23.78 -42.39 -4.14
CA THR A 54 -23.59 -43.26 -5.31
C THR A 54 -23.32 -42.48 -6.60
N GLU A 55 -22.80 -43.16 -7.61
CA GLU A 55 -22.59 -42.57 -8.95
C GLU A 55 -23.92 -42.18 -9.63
N ARG A 56 -24.99 -42.92 -9.37
CA ARG A 56 -26.34 -42.57 -9.82
C ARG A 56 -26.77 -41.22 -9.24
N GLU A 57 -26.63 -41.05 -7.94
CA GLU A 57 -26.96 -39.79 -7.25
C GLU A 57 -26.11 -38.62 -7.74
N ARG A 58 -24.82 -38.85 -8.03
CA ARG A 58 -23.93 -37.85 -8.63
C ARG A 58 -24.48 -37.35 -9.97
N ARG A 59 -24.89 -38.25 -10.87
CA ARG A 59 -25.48 -37.90 -12.17
C ARG A 59 -26.80 -37.15 -12.02
N LEU A 60 -27.68 -37.61 -11.12
CA LEU A 60 -28.96 -36.95 -10.84
C LEU A 60 -28.75 -35.52 -10.32
N ARG A 61 -27.80 -35.32 -9.41
CA ARG A 61 -27.43 -34.01 -8.87
C ARG A 61 -26.92 -33.05 -9.93
N SER A 62 -26.01 -33.52 -10.80
CA SER A 62 -25.47 -32.70 -11.88
C SER A 62 -26.54 -32.33 -12.90
N ALA A 63 -27.41 -33.27 -13.28
CA ALA A 63 -28.55 -33.01 -14.17
C ALA A 63 -29.53 -32.00 -13.56
N TRP A 64 -29.86 -32.17 -12.26
CA TRP A 64 -30.70 -31.22 -11.52
C TRP A 64 -30.09 -29.81 -11.51
N ALA A 65 -28.79 -29.67 -11.22
CA ALA A 65 -28.14 -28.37 -11.20
C ALA A 65 -28.07 -27.70 -12.58
N ALA A 66 -28.03 -28.48 -13.66
CA ALA A 66 -28.05 -27.97 -15.04
C ALA A 66 -29.44 -27.50 -15.50
N ASP A 67 -30.50 -28.09 -14.93
CA ASP A 67 -31.91 -27.75 -15.20
C ASP A 67 -32.38 -26.46 -14.50
N LEU A 68 -31.64 -26.01 -13.46
CA LEU A 68 -31.98 -24.77 -12.75
C LEU A 68 -31.68 -23.51 -13.59
N PRO A 69 -32.52 -22.47 -13.48
CA PRO A 69 -32.25 -21.18 -14.11
C PRO A 69 -30.88 -20.61 -13.70
N PRO A 70 -30.09 -20.06 -14.64
CA PRO A 70 -28.80 -19.44 -14.33
C PRO A 70 -28.93 -18.36 -13.27
N SER A 71 -28.20 -18.52 -12.17
CA SER A 71 -28.20 -17.61 -11.03
C SER A 71 -26.90 -17.78 -10.23
N ALA A 72 -26.61 -16.87 -9.30
CA ALA A 72 -25.38 -16.93 -8.53
C ALA A 72 -25.31 -18.21 -7.69
N VAL A 73 -26.38 -18.57 -6.97
CA VAL A 73 -26.44 -19.84 -6.23
C VAL A 73 -26.22 -21.03 -7.15
N VAL A 74 -26.84 -21.03 -8.34
CA VAL A 74 -26.70 -22.16 -9.26
C VAL A 74 -25.26 -22.30 -9.76
N ARG A 75 -24.59 -21.19 -10.12
CA ARG A 75 -23.17 -21.23 -10.50
C ARG A 75 -22.27 -21.69 -9.36
N TYR A 76 -22.55 -21.26 -8.13
CA TYR A 76 -21.86 -21.75 -6.93
C TYR A 76 -22.00 -23.27 -6.77
N LEU A 77 -23.23 -23.80 -6.83
CA LEU A 77 -23.49 -25.22 -6.71
C LEU A 77 -22.82 -26.02 -7.84
N GLN A 78 -22.92 -25.54 -9.08
CA GLN A 78 -22.28 -26.17 -10.23
C GLN A 78 -20.74 -26.20 -10.09
N ALA A 79 -20.13 -25.12 -9.59
CA ALA A 79 -18.69 -25.10 -9.31
C ALA A 79 -18.30 -26.15 -8.26
N GLN A 80 -19.04 -26.23 -7.15
CA GLN A 80 -18.80 -27.21 -6.09
C GLN A 80 -19.00 -28.66 -6.58
N PHE A 81 -20.05 -28.92 -7.36
CA PHE A 81 -20.30 -30.25 -7.89
C PHE A 81 -19.26 -30.68 -8.94
N ALA A 82 -18.76 -29.73 -9.74
CA ALA A 82 -17.64 -29.98 -10.65
C ALA A 82 -16.34 -30.31 -9.89
N ILE A 83 -16.07 -29.63 -8.76
CA ILE A 83 -14.94 -29.95 -7.87
C ILE A 83 -15.05 -31.39 -7.34
N ASP A 84 -16.23 -31.78 -6.85
CA ASP A 84 -16.51 -33.15 -6.36
C ASP A 84 -16.29 -34.23 -7.43
N SER A 85 -16.53 -33.88 -8.70
CA SER A 85 -16.36 -34.76 -9.86
C SER A 85 -14.95 -34.71 -10.47
N GLY A 86 -14.07 -33.84 -9.96
CA GLY A 86 -12.71 -33.67 -10.51
C GLY A 86 -12.65 -32.85 -11.81
N GLU A 87 -13.76 -32.26 -12.24
CA GLU A 87 -13.86 -31.43 -13.45
C GLU A 87 -13.40 -30.00 -13.17
N LEU A 88 -12.10 -29.83 -12.89
CA LEU A 88 -11.57 -28.55 -12.42
C LEU A 88 -11.69 -27.41 -13.44
N GLY A 89 -11.61 -27.71 -14.74
CA GLY A 89 -11.82 -26.73 -15.80
C GLY A 89 -13.24 -26.15 -15.76
N THR A 90 -14.25 -27.01 -15.70
CA THR A 90 -15.65 -26.63 -15.52
C THR A 90 -15.82 -25.83 -14.22
N ALA A 91 -15.24 -26.28 -13.11
CA ALA A 91 -15.33 -25.57 -11.85
C ALA A 91 -14.78 -24.14 -11.93
N ALA A 92 -13.64 -23.94 -12.60
CA ALA A 92 -13.05 -22.62 -12.81
C ALA A 92 -13.97 -21.68 -13.61
N GLU A 93 -14.57 -22.19 -14.70
CA GLU A 93 -15.54 -21.43 -15.50
C GLU A 93 -16.77 -21.03 -14.66
N ARG A 94 -17.33 -21.97 -13.87
CA ARG A 94 -18.49 -21.68 -13.02
C ARG A 94 -18.17 -20.69 -11.90
N TRP A 95 -16.95 -20.69 -11.36
CA TRP A 95 -16.50 -19.65 -10.43
C TRP A 95 -16.45 -18.27 -11.09
N ALA A 96 -15.88 -18.17 -12.30
CA ALA A 96 -15.83 -16.91 -13.02
C ALA A 96 -17.24 -16.36 -13.32
N GLU A 97 -18.16 -17.22 -13.75
CA GLU A 97 -19.57 -16.86 -13.95
C GLU A 97 -20.27 -16.46 -12.63
N PHE A 98 -19.98 -17.15 -11.52
CA PHE A 98 -20.51 -16.80 -10.21
C PHE A 98 -20.11 -15.38 -9.80
N PHE A 99 -18.84 -15.01 -9.91
CA PHE A 99 -18.37 -13.67 -9.54
C PHE A 99 -18.90 -12.57 -10.48
N ALA A 100 -19.26 -12.91 -11.72
CA ALA A 100 -19.93 -11.99 -12.64
C ALA A 100 -21.40 -11.74 -12.25
N LEU A 101 -22.05 -12.68 -11.57
CA LEU A 101 -23.45 -12.60 -11.15
C LEU A 101 -23.62 -12.07 -9.72
N ALA A 102 -22.69 -12.36 -8.81
CA ALA A 102 -22.75 -11.98 -7.42
C ALA A 102 -21.45 -11.33 -6.92
N PRO A 103 -21.50 -10.05 -6.48
CA PRO A 103 -20.38 -9.39 -5.83
C PRO A 103 -20.29 -9.81 -4.35
N THR A 104 -19.97 -11.08 -4.10
CA THR A 104 -19.77 -11.58 -2.72
C THR A 104 -18.56 -10.92 -2.07
N ARG A 105 -18.66 -10.65 -0.76
CA ARG A 105 -17.56 -10.18 0.08
C ARG A 105 -16.91 -11.29 0.89
N ASP A 106 -17.40 -12.52 0.77
CA ASP A 106 -16.93 -13.64 1.59
C ASP A 106 -15.54 -14.11 1.09
N PRO A 107 -14.47 -13.90 1.88
CA PRO A 107 -13.11 -14.27 1.49
C PRO A 107 -12.94 -15.78 1.29
N PHE A 108 -13.76 -16.61 1.95
CA PHE A 108 -13.67 -18.07 1.82
C PHE A 108 -14.13 -18.57 0.45
N VAL A 109 -15.04 -17.85 -0.22
CA VAL A 109 -15.48 -18.18 -1.58
C VAL A 109 -14.35 -17.94 -2.58
N PHE A 110 -13.65 -16.81 -2.45
CA PHE A 110 -12.44 -16.53 -3.23
C PHE A 110 -11.34 -17.58 -2.98
N LEU A 111 -11.19 -18.05 -1.74
CA LEU A 111 -10.24 -19.12 -1.41
C LEU A 111 -10.59 -20.44 -2.10
N GLN A 112 -11.87 -20.79 -2.22
CA GLN A 112 -12.30 -21.98 -2.95
C GLN A 112 -11.96 -21.87 -4.45
N ALA A 113 -12.25 -20.74 -5.08
CA ALA A 113 -11.89 -20.48 -6.48
C ALA A 113 -10.36 -20.52 -6.69
N ALA A 114 -9.59 -19.87 -5.80
CA ALA A 114 -8.13 -19.87 -5.87
C ALA A 114 -7.53 -21.28 -5.80
N ARG A 115 -8.10 -22.18 -4.99
CA ARG A 115 -7.68 -23.60 -4.92
C ARG A 115 -7.89 -24.33 -6.23
N VAL A 116 -8.98 -24.06 -6.95
CA VAL A 116 -9.24 -24.66 -8.26
C VAL A 116 -8.20 -24.18 -9.27
N GLU A 117 -7.97 -22.87 -9.35
CA GLU A 117 -6.98 -22.29 -10.27
C GLU A 117 -5.55 -22.78 -10.00
N ALA A 118 -5.16 -22.88 -8.72
CA ALA A 118 -3.86 -23.41 -8.32
C ALA A 118 -3.69 -24.89 -8.73
N ARG A 119 -4.73 -25.72 -8.56
CA ARG A 119 -4.70 -27.12 -9.02
C ARG A 119 -4.60 -27.24 -10.55
N LEU A 120 -5.12 -26.26 -11.28
CA LEU A 120 -4.95 -26.12 -12.73
C LEU A 120 -3.60 -25.48 -13.13
N ARG A 121 -2.74 -25.12 -12.16
CA ARG A 121 -1.47 -24.39 -12.33
C ARG A 121 -1.64 -23.01 -12.98
N ARG A 122 -2.81 -22.40 -12.84
CA ARG A 122 -3.12 -21.04 -13.31
C ARG A 122 -2.79 -20.03 -12.20
N TRP A 123 -1.51 -19.93 -11.87
CA TRP A 123 -1.03 -19.21 -10.68
C TRP A 123 -1.43 -17.74 -10.61
N ASN A 124 -1.46 -17.03 -11.75
CA ASN A 124 -1.88 -15.63 -11.80
C ASN A 124 -3.37 -15.45 -11.45
N ALA A 125 -4.23 -16.36 -11.91
CA ALA A 125 -5.66 -16.34 -11.57
C ALA A 125 -5.87 -16.69 -10.09
N ALA A 126 -5.17 -17.71 -9.58
CA ALA A 126 -5.18 -18.04 -8.15
C ALA A 126 -4.73 -16.84 -7.29
N ALA A 127 -3.66 -16.15 -7.71
CA ALA A 127 -3.17 -14.96 -7.04
C ALA A 127 -4.20 -13.83 -7.03
N ALA A 128 -4.87 -13.58 -8.16
CA ALA A 128 -5.91 -12.55 -8.25
C ALA A 128 -7.06 -12.79 -7.25
N TYR A 129 -7.54 -14.04 -7.15
CA TYR A 129 -8.57 -14.39 -6.18
C TYR A 129 -8.10 -14.24 -4.73
N LEU A 130 -6.88 -14.70 -4.40
CA LEU A 130 -6.34 -14.55 -3.05
C LEU A 130 -6.13 -13.09 -2.66
N ARG A 131 -5.60 -12.26 -3.57
CA ARG A 131 -5.43 -10.82 -3.34
C ARG A 131 -6.77 -10.13 -3.11
N THR A 132 -7.79 -10.50 -3.89
CA THR A 132 -9.16 -9.99 -3.70
C THR A 132 -9.72 -10.41 -2.33
N ALA A 133 -9.57 -11.67 -1.94
CA ALA A 133 -9.98 -12.15 -0.61
C ALA A 133 -9.33 -11.35 0.53
N LEU A 134 -8.03 -11.05 0.40
CA LEU A 134 -7.26 -10.28 1.38
C LEU A 134 -7.62 -8.78 1.41
N GLN A 135 -8.18 -8.23 0.33
CA GLN A 135 -8.73 -6.86 0.31
C GLN A 135 -10.02 -6.75 1.12
N HIS A 136 -10.76 -7.85 1.29
CA HIS A 136 -11.99 -7.90 2.11
C HIS A 136 -11.73 -8.04 3.62
N GLN A 137 -10.50 -7.81 4.10
CA GLN A 137 -10.12 -7.83 5.51
C GLN A 137 -10.63 -9.08 6.26
N PRO A 138 -10.18 -10.27 5.86
CA PRO A 138 -10.75 -11.52 6.34
C PRO A 138 -10.43 -11.76 7.82
N PRO A 139 -11.21 -12.60 8.53
CA PRO A 139 -10.92 -12.97 9.91
C PRO A 139 -9.65 -13.84 9.99
N TYR A 140 -9.05 -13.98 11.18
CA TYR A 140 -7.85 -14.78 11.40
C TYR A 140 -7.96 -16.23 10.85
N SER A 141 -9.13 -16.85 10.98
CA SER A 141 -9.38 -18.21 10.48
C SER A 141 -9.17 -18.38 8.97
N PHE A 142 -9.31 -17.30 8.18
CA PHE A 142 -8.96 -17.31 6.77
C PHE A 142 -7.46 -17.48 6.56
N PHE A 143 -6.64 -16.69 7.26
CA PHE A 143 -5.18 -16.74 7.13
C PHE A 143 -4.65 -18.13 7.47
N ALA A 144 -5.15 -18.74 8.54
CA ALA A 144 -4.80 -20.11 8.91
C ALA A 144 -5.16 -21.14 7.82
N ARG A 145 -6.31 -20.99 7.14
CA ARG A 145 -6.76 -21.90 6.07
C ARG A 145 -6.11 -21.64 4.71
N ALA A 146 -5.63 -20.41 4.48
CA ALA A 146 -5.07 -19.96 3.21
C ALA A 146 -3.54 -20.01 3.18
N GLN A 147 -2.86 -20.07 4.34
CA GLN A 147 -1.41 -19.97 4.47
C GLN A 147 -0.63 -20.79 3.43
N LYS A 148 -0.82 -22.11 3.40
CA LYS A 148 -0.07 -23.01 2.49
C LYS A 148 -0.27 -22.64 1.02
N LEU A 149 -1.50 -22.29 0.66
CA LEU A 149 -1.83 -21.93 -0.72
C LEU A 149 -1.22 -20.58 -1.10
N ILE A 150 -1.23 -19.61 -0.18
CA ILE A 150 -0.59 -18.31 -0.39
C ILE A 150 0.92 -18.48 -0.57
N GLU A 151 1.58 -19.29 0.27
CA GLU A 151 3.02 -19.59 0.16
C GLU A 151 3.36 -20.25 -1.19
N GLU A 152 2.54 -21.21 -1.62
CA GLU A 152 2.70 -21.87 -2.93
C GLU A 152 2.49 -20.88 -4.09
N VAL A 153 1.38 -20.15 -4.11
CA VAL A 153 1.05 -19.21 -5.19
C VAL A 153 2.05 -18.06 -5.24
N ALA A 154 2.52 -17.55 -4.10
CA ALA A 154 3.54 -16.50 -4.03
C ALA A 154 4.87 -16.95 -4.65
N ARG A 155 5.23 -18.22 -4.49
CA ARG A 155 6.45 -18.80 -5.08
C ARG A 155 6.30 -19.03 -6.58
N GLU A 156 5.17 -19.59 -7.02
CA GLU A 156 5.00 -20.05 -8.41
C GLU A 156 4.51 -18.97 -9.38
N ALA A 157 3.66 -18.03 -8.94
CA ALA A 157 3.10 -17.02 -9.85
C ALA A 157 4.18 -16.08 -10.41
N GLY A 158 5.29 -15.91 -9.69
CA GLY A 158 6.25 -14.86 -9.98
C GLY A 158 5.60 -13.47 -9.95
N GLY A 159 6.38 -12.41 -10.15
CA GLY A 159 5.80 -11.07 -10.32
C GLY A 159 5.65 -10.22 -9.05
N SER A 160 6.27 -10.61 -7.93
CA SER A 160 6.55 -9.65 -6.87
C SER A 160 7.54 -8.60 -7.37
N VAL A 161 7.17 -7.33 -7.23
CA VAL A 161 8.00 -6.20 -7.71
C VAL A 161 9.10 -5.88 -6.68
N ARG A 162 8.95 -6.34 -5.43
CA ARG A 162 9.81 -5.96 -4.31
C ARG A 162 10.17 -7.15 -3.43
N GLN A 163 11.45 -7.22 -3.08
CA GLN A 163 12.00 -8.15 -2.09
C GLN A 163 12.21 -7.38 -0.79
N LEU A 164 11.91 -8.01 0.34
CA LEU A 164 12.05 -7.41 1.67
C LEU A 164 12.47 -8.48 2.67
N ARG A 165 13.49 -8.20 3.48
CA ARG A 165 13.80 -9.00 4.68
C ARG A 165 13.12 -8.39 5.88
N LEU A 166 12.06 -9.05 6.35
CA LEU A 166 11.24 -8.62 7.47
C LEU A 166 11.57 -9.46 8.71
N ALA A 167 12.10 -8.83 9.75
CA ALA A 167 12.27 -9.48 11.05
C ALA A 167 11.18 -9.04 12.02
N ILE A 168 10.69 -9.97 12.82
CA ILE A 168 9.87 -9.69 14.00
C ILE A 168 10.54 -10.25 15.25
N VAL A 169 10.71 -9.40 16.24
CA VAL A 169 11.18 -9.77 17.59
C VAL A 169 10.20 -9.19 18.60
N GLY A 170 10.00 -9.86 19.73
CA GLY A 170 9.06 -9.36 20.71
C GLY A 170 9.07 -10.10 22.03
N SER A 171 8.20 -9.65 22.91
CA SER A 171 7.93 -10.24 24.22
C SER A 171 6.74 -11.20 24.21
N THR A 172 5.99 -11.23 23.13
CA THR A 172 4.82 -12.08 22.92
C THR A 172 5.13 -13.20 21.93
N THR A 173 4.30 -14.23 21.89
CA THR A 173 4.34 -15.20 20.79
C THR A 173 3.93 -14.54 19.48
N THR A 174 4.77 -14.65 18.45
CA THR A 174 4.60 -14.00 17.14
C THR A 174 4.28 -14.99 16.01
N SER A 175 4.25 -16.29 16.30
CA SER A 175 4.12 -17.36 15.31
C SER A 175 2.78 -17.35 14.58
N LEU A 176 1.74 -16.80 15.21
CA LEU A 176 0.42 -16.61 14.60
C LEU A 176 0.31 -15.30 13.82
N LEU A 177 1.13 -14.30 14.13
CA LEU A 177 1.15 -13.01 13.43
C LEU A 177 1.91 -13.10 12.10
N LEU A 178 3.01 -13.86 12.06
CA LEU A 178 3.88 -13.91 10.88
C LEU A 178 3.16 -14.41 9.60
N PRO A 179 2.31 -15.45 9.62
CA PRO A 179 1.53 -15.86 8.46
C PRO A 179 0.57 -14.77 7.95
N VAL A 180 0.01 -13.97 8.86
CA VAL A 180 -0.87 -12.84 8.52
C VAL A 180 -0.07 -11.77 7.78
N LEU A 181 1.09 -11.38 8.32
CA LEU A 181 1.99 -10.42 7.68
C LEU A 181 2.47 -10.88 6.31
N ARG A 182 2.84 -12.16 6.15
CA ARG A 182 3.23 -12.73 4.85
C ARG A 182 2.09 -12.65 3.83
N ALA A 183 0.87 -12.99 4.24
CA ALA A 183 -0.29 -12.89 3.37
C ALA A 183 -0.56 -11.45 2.93
N LEU A 184 -0.47 -10.49 3.85
CA LEU A 184 -0.67 -9.08 3.50
C LEU A 184 0.50 -8.51 2.66
N CYS A 185 1.74 -8.96 2.87
CA CYS A 185 2.86 -8.66 1.96
C CYS A 185 2.59 -9.19 0.54
N PHE A 186 2.10 -10.44 0.43
CA PHE A 186 1.70 -11.04 -0.84
C PHE A 186 0.57 -10.25 -1.53
N ARG A 187 -0.41 -9.75 -0.76
CA ARG A 187 -1.47 -8.87 -1.26
C ARG A 187 -0.89 -7.64 -1.96
N ASP A 188 0.11 -7.03 -1.35
CA ASP A 188 0.71 -5.78 -1.81
C ASP A 188 1.90 -5.99 -2.77
N GLY A 189 2.14 -7.23 -3.21
CA GLY A 189 3.18 -7.56 -4.20
C GLY A 189 4.61 -7.52 -3.63
N ILE A 190 4.75 -7.73 -2.32
CA ILE A 190 6.02 -7.82 -1.60
C ILE A 190 6.33 -9.30 -1.37
N THR A 191 7.48 -9.76 -1.87
CA THR A 191 8.08 -11.02 -1.40
C THR A 191 8.87 -10.73 -0.15
N ALA A 192 8.33 -11.14 1.00
CA ALA A 192 8.96 -10.97 2.29
C ALA A 192 9.68 -12.26 2.71
N GLU A 193 11.02 -12.23 2.72
CA GLU A 193 11.79 -13.19 3.50
C GLU A 193 11.62 -12.81 4.98
N CYS A 194 11.28 -13.76 5.82
CA CYS A 194 10.83 -13.47 7.18
C CYS A 194 11.70 -14.17 8.22
N TYR A 195 12.10 -13.41 9.24
CA TYR A 195 12.77 -13.92 10.43
C TYR A 195 11.89 -13.70 11.67
N GLU A 196 11.77 -14.73 12.49
CA GLU A 196 11.11 -14.68 13.80
C GLU A 196 12.14 -14.90 14.90
N GLY A 197 12.29 -13.91 15.78
CA GLY A 197 13.20 -14.01 16.92
C GLY A 197 12.63 -14.86 18.06
N LEU A 198 13.50 -15.22 19.00
CA LEU A 198 13.09 -15.99 20.16
C LEU A 198 12.14 -15.19 21.08
N TYR A 199 11.12 -15.88 21.60
CA TYR A 199 10.15 -15.31 22.53
C TYR A 199 10.83 -14.65 23.74
N GLY A 200 10.50 -13.39 24.01
CA GLY A 200 11.02 -12.65 25.16
C GLY A 200 12.47 -12.20 25.03
N ALA A 201 13.16 -12.53 23.94
CA ALA A 201 14.59 -12.30 23.77
C ALA A 201 14.92 -11.12 22.86
N PHE A 202 13.96 -10.24 22.56
CA PHE A 202 14.16 -9.15 21.58
C PHE A 202 15.36 -8.26 21.89
N ARG A 203 15.66 -8.00 23.18
CA ARG A 203 16.85 -7.24 23.60
C ARG A 203 18.13 -7.98 23.23
N GLN A 204 18.20 -9.27 23.55
CA GLN A 204 19.37 -10.10 23.26
C GLN A 204 19.59 -10.23 21.75
N GLU A 205 18.53 -10.46 20.98
CA GLU A 205 18.60 -10.54 19.50
C GLU A 205 19.18 -9.26 18.88
N ILE A 206 18.83 -8.08 19.41
CA ILE A 206 19.32 -6.79 18.91
C ILE A 206 20.77 -6.51 19.34
N LEU A 207 21.09 -6.78 20.62
CA LEU A 207 22.37 -6.42 21.22
C LEU A 207 23.50 -7.38 20.83
N ASP A 208 23.21 -8.68 20.72
CA ASP A 208 24.22 -9.72 20.45
C ASP A 208 24.66 -9.71 18.96
N PRO A 209 25.95 -9.45 18.65
CA PRO A 209 26.47 -9.49 17.28
C PRO A 209 26.34 -10.86 16.60
N ALA A 210 26.23 -11.95 17.35
CA ALA A 210 26.16 -13.31 16.84
C ALA A 210 24.72 -13.83 16.68
N SER A 211 23.71 -13.01 17.01
CA SER A 211 22.30 -13.43 16.99
C SER A 211 21.82 -13.86 15.60
N GLY A 212 20.73 -14.63 15.57
CA GLY A 212 20.09 -14.99 14.30
C GLY A 212 19.57 -13.76 13.56
N LEU A 213 19.06 -12.76 14.31
CA LEU A 213 18.68 -11.46 13.76
C LEU A 213 19.84 -10.77 13.05
N ALA A 214 21.04 -10.79 13.65
CA ALA A 214 22.23 -10.17 13.09
C ALA A 214 22.72 -10.86 11.82
N GLN A 215 22.63 -12.19 11.76
CA GLN A 215 22.94 -12.95 10.56
C GLN A 215 21.93 -12.68 9.44
N PHE A 216 20.64 -12.54 9.79
CA PHE A 216 19.56 -12.27 8.85
C PHE A 216 19.65 -10.88 8.19
N ARG A 217 20.16 -9.88 8.93
CA ARG A 217 20.35 -8.48 8.50
C ARG A 217 19.05 -7.88 7.93
N PRO A 218 17.99 -7.68 8.73
CA PRO A 218 16.70 -7.25 8.20
C PRO A 218 16.75 -5.90 7.48
N ASP A 219 15.84 -5.68 6.54
CA ASP A 219 15.57 -4.36 5.96
C ASP A 219 14.55 -3.60 6.82
N VAL A 220 13.59 -4.33 7.40
CA VAL A 220 12.61 -3.83 8.38
C VAL A 220 12.59 -4.74 9.61
N LEU A 221 12.69 -4.14 10.79
CA LEU A 221 12.61 -4.81 12.09
C LEU A 221 11.35 -4.36 12.83
N ILE A 222 10.45 -5.28 13.13
CA ILE A 222 9.31 -5.05 14.02
C ILE A 222 9.73 -5.44 15.44
N ILE A 223 9.62 -4.50 16.38
CA ILE A 223 9.75 -4.74 17.82
C ILE A 223 8.35 -4.78 18.42
N ALA A 224 7.83 -6.00 18.63
CA ALA A 224 6.49 -6.27 19.13
C ALA A 224 6.48 -6.32 20.67
N THR A 225 6.19 -5.19 21.29
CA THR A 225 6.09 -5.02 22.75
C THR A 225 4.70 -4.56 23.15
N HIS A 226 4.37 -4.74 24.43
CA HIS A 226 3.07 -4.40 25.00
C HIS A 226 3.21 -3.97 26.45
N TRP A 227 2.14 -3.47 27.06
CA TRP A 227 2.21 -2.79 28.36
C TRP A 227 2.81 -3.61 29.51
N ARG A 228 2.81 -4.95 29.43
CA ARG A 228 3.34 -5.80 30.51
C ARG A 228 4.87 -5.82 30.53
N ASP A 229 5.52 -5.48 29.42
CA ASP A 229 6.98 -5.36 29.31
C ASP A 229 7.55 -4.25 30.18
N LEU A 230 6.70 -3.29 30.54
CA LEU A 230 7.07 -2.16 31.38
C LEU A 230 7.16 -2.53 32.86
N HIS A 231 6.57 -3.67 33.26
CA HIS A 231 6.49 -4.13 34.65
C HIS A 231 6.02 -3.07 35.67
N LEU A 232 5.16 -2.14 35.23
CA LEU A 232 4.74 -1.01 36.06
C LEU A 232 3.82 -1.47 37.21
N PRO A 233 4.03 -0.96 38.45
CA PRO A 233 3.03 -1.03 39.51
C PRO A 233 1.76 -0.25 39.11
N ALA A 234 0.74 -0.25 39.97
CA ALA A 234 -0.48 0.51 39.69
C ALA A 234 -0.24 2.04 39.72
N VAL A 235 0.67 2.47 40.60
CA VAL A 235 1.16 3.85 40.71
C VAL A 235 2.68 3.80 40.87
N VAL A 236 3.41 4.58 40.09
CA VAL A 236 4.85 4.82 40.26
C VAL A 236 5.08 6.10 41.05
N ASP A 237 6.13 6.13 41.88
CA ASP A 237 6.48 7.32 42.65
C ASP A 237 7.15 8.39 41.77
N ASP A 238 8.05 7.97 40.88
CA ASP A 238 8.79 8.85 39.96
C ASP A 238 8.30 8.65 38.51
N GLU A 239 7.26 9.41 38.12
CA GLU A 239 6.67 9.38 36.77
C GLU A 239 7.71 9.73 35.70
N GLU A 240 8.46 10.82 35.87
CA GLU A 240 9.39 11.31 34.86
C GLU A 240 10.62 10.41 34.74
N GLY A 241 11.22 9.99 35.86
CA GLY A 241 12.36 9.07 35.84
C GLY A 241 12.00 7.72 35.23
N THR A 242 10.78 7.23 35.47
CA THR A 242 10.26 5.99 34.84
C THR A 242 10.12 6.17 33.33
N VAL A 243 9.45 7.23 32.87
CA VAL A 243 9.27 7.48 31.43
C VAL A 243 10.62 7.67 30.75
N ALA A 244 11.48 8.55 31.26
CA ALA A 244 12.79 8.83 30.69
C ALA A 244 13.71 7.60 30.70
N GLY A 245 13.62 6.74 31.73
CA GLY A 245 14.36 5.49 31.81
C GLY A 245 14.00 4.53 30.68
N VAL A 246 12.71 4.28 30.47
CA VAL A 246 12.24 3.41 29.39
C VAL A 246 12.56 3.99 28.02
N VAL A 247 12.35 5.29 27.80
CA VAL A 247 12.67 5.93 26.51
C VAL A 247 14.16 5.80 26.18
N ARG A 248 15.06 6.03 27.15
CA ARG A 248 16.51 5.86 26.95
C ARG A 248 16.88 4.43 26.56
N GLU A 249 16.26 3.44 27.20
CA GLU A 249 16.49 2.03 26.89
C GLU A 249 16.09 1.71 25.44
N TYR A 250 14.89 2.10 25.01
CA TYR A 250 14.41 1.84 23.66
C TYR A 250 15.19 2.63 22.61
N ALA A 251 15.56 3.88 22.89
CA ALA A 251 16.44 4.67 22.04
C ALA A 251 17.79 3.97 21.80
N HIS A 252 18.37 3.36 22.85
CA HIS A 252 19.61 2.58 22.72
C HIS A 252 19.44 1.33 21.85
N LEU A 253 18.30 0.63 21.98
CA LEU A 253 17.98 -0.52 21.12
C LEU A 253 17.82 -0.10 19.65
N TRP A 254 17.12 1.01 19.39
CA TRP A 254 16.93 1.53 18.04
C TRP A 254 18.26 1.95 17.40
N GLN A 255 19.10 2.67 18.15
CA GLN A 255 20.43 3.06 17.69
C GLN A 255 21.27 1.83 17.34
N THR A 256 21.28 0.83 18.22
CA THR A 256 22.03 -0.42 18.00
C THR A 256 21.53 -1.15 16.74
N ALA A 257 20.21 -1.27 16.57
CA ALA A 257 19.61 -1.90 15.39
C ALA A 257 19.96 -1.14 14.10
N SER A 258 19.94 0.19 14.14
CA SER A 258 20.33 1.04 13.00
C SER A 258 21.80 0.90 12.64
N GLU A 259 22.70 0.99 13.63
CA GLU A 259 24.15 0.86 13.41
C GLU A 259 24.55 -0.52 12.90
N ARG A 260 23.92 -1.57 13.45
CA ARG A 260 24.27 -2.96 13.15
C ARG A 260 23.65 -3.46 11.84
N PHE A 261 22.38 -3.13 11.59
CA PHE A 261 21.62 -3.70 10.49
C PHE A 261 21.35 -2.70 9.36
N GLY A 262 21.34 -1.40 9.67
CA GLY A 262 20.90 -0.36 8.75
C GLY A 262 19.43 -0.50 8.38
N CYS A 263 18.59 -1.05 9.26
CA CYS A 263 17.17 -1.33 8.99
C CYS A 263 16.25 -0.17 9.41
N HIS A 264 15.00 -0.20 8.97
CA HIS A 264 13.95 0.62 9.57
C HIS A 264 13.27 -0.14 10.71
N VAL A 265 13.08 0.50 11.86
CA VAL A 265 12.44 -0.09 13.04
C VAL A 265 10.98 0.33 13.12
N ILE A 266 10.08 -0.65 13.22
CA ILE A 266 8.67 -0.44 13.59
C ILE A 266 8.54 -0.83 15.05
N GLN A 267 8.56 0.17 15.94
CA GLN A 267 8.37 -0.02 17.36
C GLN A 267 6.89 -0.06 17.68
N HIS A 268 6.38 -1.11 18.33
CA HIS A 268 5.03 -1.06 18.89
C HIS A 268 5.01 -0.09 20.07
N GLY A 269 4.07 0.85 20.07
CA GLY A 269 3.69 1.56 21.29
C GLY A 269 3.12 0.59 22.33
N PHE A 270 3.00 1.06 23.56
CA PHE A 270 2.42 0.28 24.64
C PHE A 270 0.90 0.46 24.67
N ASP A 271 0.17 -0.63 24.54
CA ASP A 271 -1.29 -0.64 24.68
C ASP A 271 -1.72 -0.37 26.13
N LEU A 272 -3.02 -0.27 26.38
CA LEU A 272 -3.52 -0.09 27.75
C LEU A 272 -3.94 -1.44 28.36
N PRO A 273 -3.74 -1.65 29.67
CA PRO A 273 -4.28 -2.82 30.33
C PRO A 273 -5.81 -2.82 30.24
N ALA A 274 -6.40 -3.97 29.88
CA ALA A 274 -7.86 -4.13 29.77
C ALA A 274 -8.61 -3.87 31.09
N ARG A 275 -7.90 -3.95 32.22
CA ARG A 275 -8.42 -3.69 33.56
C ARG A 275 -7.43 -2.83 34.30
N ASP A 276 -7.93 -1.78 34.93
CA ASP A 276 -7.19 -0.91 35.83
C ASP A 276 -7.91 -0.89 37.18
N SER A 277 -7.19 -1.18 38.26
CA SER A 277 -7.78 -1.29 39.60
C SER A 277 -8.14 0.07 40.22
N TYR A 278 -7.66 1.17 39.65
CA TYR A 278 -7.91 2.53 40.12
C TYR A 278 -9.02 3.21 39.30
N GLY A 279 -9.37 2.70 38.13
CA GLY A 279 -10.49 3.17 37.32
C GLY A 279 -10.39 4.67 37.02
N ALA A 280 -11.46 5.43 37.29
CA ALA A 280 -11.47 6.88 37.06
C ALA A 280 -10.43 7.65 37.91
N LEU A 281 -10.02 7.11 39.07
CA LEU A 281 -9.00 7.74 39.91
C LEU A 281 -7.63 7.80 39.22
N ALA A 282 -7.32 6.83 38.36
CA ALA A 282 -6.08 6.79 37.61
C ALA A 282 -5.88 8.05 36.75
N GLY A 283 -6.96 8.66 36.25
CA GLY A 283 -6.89 9.90 35.46
C GLY A 283 -6.43 11.14 36.26
N ARG A 284 -6.52 11.09 37.59
CA ARG A 284 -6.14 12.21 38.49
C ARG A 284 -4.83 11.97 39.23
N LEU A 285 -4.41 10.72 39.38
CA LEU A 285 -3.17 10.37 40.06
C LEU A 285 -1.97 10.49 39.12
N ARG A 286 -1.01 11.34 39.49
CA ARG A 286 0.33 11.30 38.89
C ARG A 286 0.97 9.94 39.17
N GLY A 287 1.72 9.44 38.20
CA GLY A 287 2.35 8.12 38.27
C GLY A 287 1.39 6.94 38.06
N SER A 288 0.09 7.16 37.86
CA SER A 288 -0.81 6.04 37.57
C SER A 288 -0.39 5.31 36.29
N ARG A 289 -0.50 3.98 36.30
CA ARG A 289 -0.08 3.14 35.18
C ARG A 289 -0.60 3.59 33.80
N PRO A 290 -1.91 3.82 33.58
CA PRO A 290 -2.39 4.23 32.26
C PRO A 290 -1.91 5.63 31.87
N ARG A 291 -1.63 6.51 32.84
CA ARG A 291 -1.04 7.83 32.57
C ARG A 291 0.42 7.70 32.14
N VAL A 292 1.23 6.95 32.87
CA VAL A 292 2.64 6.68 32.55
C VAL A 292 2.76 6.07 31.15
N ILE A 293 1.93 5.08 30.82
CA ILE A 293 1.91 4.46 29.48
C ILE A 293 1.62 5.49 28.38
N LYS A 294 0.63 6.37 28.57
CA LYS A 294 0.29 7.41 27.59
C LYS A 294 1.44 8.41 27.42
N LEU A 295 2.05 8.87 28.51
CA LEU A 295 3.21 9.76 28.47
C LEU A 295 4.40 9.09 27.78
N LEU A 296 4.62 7.81 28.06
CA LEU A 296 5.68 7.03 27.44
C LEU A 296 5.48 6.93 25.92
N ASN A 297 4.28 6.59 25.44
CA ASN A 297 4.02 6.52 24.00
C ASN A 297 4.26 7.87 23.31
N LEU A 298 3.73 8.96 23.89
CA LEU A 298 3.96 10.32 23.37
C LEU A 298 5.46 10.67 23.32
N ARG A 299 6.22 10.26 24.35
CA ARG A 299 7.65 10.53 24.42
C ARG A 299 8.46 9.69 23.43
N LEU A 300 8.10 8.41 23.25
CA LEU A 300 8.71 7.54 22.24
C LEU A 300 8.47 8.09 20.83
N GLU A 301 7.25 8.56 20.53
CA GLU A 301 6.94 9.19 19.25
C GLU A 301 7.75 10.47 19.02
N ALA A 302 7.87 11.31 20.05
CA ALA A 302 8.59 12.58 19.97
C ALA A 302 10.12 12.41 19.84
N GLU A 303 10.69 11.37 20.46
CA GLU A 303 12.13 11.09 20.45
C GLU A 303 12.55 10.05 19.39
N ALA A 304 11.60 9.44 18.67
CA ALA A 304 11.90 8.49 17.61
C ALA A 304 12.73 9.14 16.49
N PRO A 305 13.93 8.62 16.18
CA PRO A 305 14.70 9.10 15.03
C PRO A 305 14.02 8.70 13.71
N ALA A 306 14.44 9.31 12.60
CA ALA A 306 13.79 9.10 11.30
C ALA A 306 13.79 7.64 10.77
N HIS A 307 14.65 6.77 11.30
CA HIS A 307 14.68 5.33 10.97
C HIS A 307 13.82 4.47 11.91
N VAL A 308 13.05 5.11 12.80
CA VAL A 308 12.11 4.48 13.72
C VAL A 308 10.73 5.07 13.46
N SER A 309 9.73 4.21 13.42
CA SER A 309 8.33 4.63 13.49
C SER A 309 7.65 3.91 14.64
N VAL A 310 6.96 4.66 15.50
CA VAL A 310 6.15 4.10 16.58
C VAL A 310 4.75 3.81 16.04
N LEU A 311 4.31 2.56 16.21
CA LEU A 311 2.99 2.07 15.84
C LEU A 311 2.03 2.34 16.99
N ASP A 312 0.95 3.08 16.73
CA ASP A 312 -0.08 3.40 17.73
C ASP A 312 -0.96 2.17 18.02
N THR A 313 -0.50 1.35 18.97
CA THR A 313 -1.22 0.15 19.41
C THR A 313 -2.52 0.48 20.14
N ILE A 314 -2.63 1.66 20.75
CA ILE A 314 -3.87 2.10 21.42
C ILE A 314 -4.97 2.33 20.40
N ARG A 315 -4.63 2.96 19.25
CA ARG A 315 -5.58 3.16 18.15
C ARG A 315 -6.07 1.84 17.57
N VAL A 316 -5.17 0.90 17.30
CA VAL A 316 -5.56 -0.44 16.79
C VAL A 316 -6.42 -1.19 17.82
N ALA A 317 -6.04 -1.16 19.10
CA ALA A 317 -6.82 -1.78 20.17
C ALA A 317 -8.23 -1.16 20.31
N SER A 318 -8.35 0.14 20.05
CA SER A 318 -9.64 0.85 20.07
C SER A 318 -10.51 0.48 18.87
N GLU A 319 -9.92 0.34 17.69
CA GLU A 319 -10.61 -0.09 16.46
C GLU A 319 -11.18 -1.50 16.58
N VAL A 320 -10.40 -2.43 17.16
CA VAL A 320 -10.81 -3.82 17.39
C VAL A 320 -11.74 -3.96 18.61
N GLY A 321 -11.63 -3.04 19.56
CA GLY A 321 -12.29 -3.07 20.86
C GLY A 321 -11.43 -3.77 21.92
N ALA A 322 -11.31 -3.14 23.09
CA ALA A 322 -10.40 -3.57 24.16
C ALA A 322 -10.61 -5.01 24.65
N HIS A 323 -11.86 -5.49 24.66
CA HIS A 323 -12.21 -6.86 25.07
C HIS A 323 -11.73 -7.92 24.07
N THR A 324 -11.84 -7.63 22.78
CA THR A 324 -11.33 -8.51 21.72
C THR A 324 -9.82 -8.45 21.69
N TRP A 325 -9.23 -7.24 21.78
CA TRP A 325 -7.78 -7.04 21.79
C TRP A 325 -7.07 -7.83 22.89
N ALA A 326 -7.53 -7.67 24.14
CA ALA A 326 -6.91 -8.26 25.31
C ALA A 326 -7.78 -9.37 25.92
N GLN A 327 -7.45 -10.63 25.58
CA GLN A 327 -8.08 -11.82 26.15
C GLN A 327 -7.14 -12.50 27.17
N PRO A 328 -7.40 -12.38 28.49
CA PRO A 328 -6.52 -12.96 29.51
C PRO A 328 -6.32 -14.47 29.39
N ALA A 329 -7.35 -15.22 28.97
CA ALA A 329 -7.25 -16.66 28.77
C ALA A 329 -6.18 -17.03 27.73
N VAL A 330 -6.14 -16.31 26.60
CA VAL A 330 -5.16 -16.49 25.53
C VAL A 330 -3.75 -16.12 26.02
N TRP A 331 -3.62 -15.02 26.76
CA TRP A 331 -2.35 -14.62 27.36
C TRP A 331 -1.83 -15.63 28.39
N HIS A 332 -2.67 -16.14 29.28
CA HIS A 332 -2.26 -17.09 30.33
C HIS A 332 -1.84 -18.44 29.74
N LEU A 333 -2.53 -18.90 28.69
CA LEU A 333 -2.27 -20.17 28.06
C LEU A 333 -1.03 -20.14 27.17
N ALA A 334 -0.90 -19.11 26.34
CA ALA A 334 0.04 -19.12 25.21
C ALA A 334 0.97 -17.90 25.15
N ARG A 335 0.87 -16.94 26.08
CA ARG A 335 1.59 -15.64 26.00
C ARG A 335 1.39 -14.91 24.67
N GLN A 336 0.26 -15.20 24.03
CA GLN A 336 -0.18 -14.58 22.80
C GLN A 336 -0.87 -13.26 23.16
N HIS A 337 -0.36 -12.17 22.62
CA HIS A 337 -0.95 -10.84 22.73
C HIS A 337 -0.63 -10.02 21.47
N PRO A 338 -1.61 -9.34 20.86
CA PRO A 338 -3.04 -9.35 21.21
C PRO A 338 -3.68 -10.72 20.89
N SER A 339 -4.99 -10.84 21.11
CA SER A 339 -5.74 -12.05 20.75
C SER A 339 -5.62 -12.38 19.25
N THR A 340 -5.92 -13.62 18.88
CA THR A 340 -5.89 -14.07 17.49
C THR A 340 -6.80 -13.25 16.57
N ASP A 341 -7.97 -12.84 17.07
CA ASP A 341 -8.95 -12.07 16.31
C ASP A 341 -8.50 -10.64 16.03
N ALA A 342 -7.57 -10.11 16.84
CA ALA A 342 -6.99 -8.79 16.68
C ALA A 342 -5.77 -8.77 15.73
N LEU A 343 -5.18 -9.93 15.43
CA LEU A 343 -3.97 -10.01 14.60
C LEU A 343 -4.13 -9.42 13.20
N PRO A 344 -5.25 -9.61 12.47
CA PRO A 344 -5.42 -8.98 11.16
C PRO A 344 -5.33 -7.45 11.21
N ALA A 345 -5.97 -6.81 12.19
CA ALA A 345 -5.96 -5.34 12.32
C ALA A 345 -4.57 -4.81 12.70
N LEU A 346 -3.86 -5.51 13.60
CA LEU A 346 -2.47 -5.19 13.96
C LEU A 346 -1.54 -5.36 12.74
N ALA A 347 -1.70 -6.44 11.98
CA ALA A 347 -0.88 -6.71 10.80
C ALA A 347 -1.12 -5.68 9.69
N GLU A 348 -2.35 -5.18 9.51
CA GLU A 348 -2.64 -4.07 8.58
C GLU A 348 -1.94 -2.78 8.99
N GLU A 349 -1.92 -2.47 10.30
CA GLU A 349 -1.17 -1.33 10.80
C GLU A 349 0.32 -1.48 10.52
N GLN A 350 0.91 -2.62 10.88
CA GLN A 350 2.32 -2.94 10.60
C GLN A 350 2.64 -2.84 9.11
N LEU A 351 1.78 -3.40 8.25
CA LEU A 351 1.95 -3.33 6.80
C LEU A 351 1.86 -1.89 6.29
N SER A 352 1.06 -1.02 6.90
CA SER A 352 1.01 0.39 6.53
C SER A 352 2.35 1.10 6.74
N HIS A 353 3.07 0.78 7.81
CA HIS A 353 4.44 1.27 8.04
C HIS A 353 5.41 0.66 7.03
N ILE A 354 5.32 -0.66 6.77
CA ILE A 354 6.14 -1.33 5.74
C ILE A 354 5.93 -0.70 4.36
N ARG A 355 4.68 -0.39 3.98
CA ARG A 355 4.37 0.32 2.73
C ARG A 355 5.01 1.71 2.69
N ALA A 356 4.97 2.44 3.80
CA ALA A 356 5.55 3.78 3.88
C ALA A 356 7.06 3.79 3.65
N VAL A 357 7.78 2.85 4.27
CA VAL A 357 9.25 2.78 4.17
C VAL A 357 9.73 2.15 2.88
N THR A 358 8.97 1.19 2.34
CA THR A 358 9.30 0.61 1.04
C THR A 358 8.92 1.55 -0.11
N GLY A 359 7.98 2.48 0.06
CA GLY A 359 7.50 3.38 -0.99
C GLY A 359 6.34 2.80 -1.81
N LEU A 360 5.45 2.06 -1.14
CA LEU A 360 4.18 1.53 -1.66
C LEU A 360 2.96 2.30 -1.14
N THR A 361 3.13 3.37 -0.35
CA THR A 361 2.02 4.25 0.03
C THR A 361 1.32 4.76 -1.22
N ARG A 362 -0.02 4.68 -1.21
CA ARG A 362 -0.86 5.18 -2.29
C ARG A 362 -0.84 6.71 -2.30
N LYS A 363 -1.19 7.30 -3.43
CA LYS A 363 -1.02 8.75 -3.67
C LYS A 363 -2.28 9.43 -4.17
N VAL A 364 -3.19 8.67 -4.79
CA VAL A 364 -4.39 9.20 -5.45
C VAL A 364 -5.62 8.49 -4.93
N VAL A 365 -6.64 9.25 -4.54
CA VAL A 365 -8.02 8.77 -4.40
C VAL A 365 -8.77 9.15 -5.67
N VAL A 366 -9.32 8.16 -6.36
CA VAL A 366 -10.25 8.33 -7.47
C VAL A 366 -11.64 8.13 -6.93
N CYS A 367 -12.49 9.13 -7.08
CA CYS A 367 -13.87 9.09 -6.60
C CYS A 367 -14.82 8.94 -7.78
N ASP A 368 -15.77 8.03 -7.64
CA ASP A 368 -17.07 8.21 -8.29
C ASP A 368 -17.84 9.38 -7.66
N LEU A 369 -18.95 9.78 -8.27
CA LEU A 369 -19.76 10.92 -7.84
C LEU A 369 -21.08 10.48 -7.21
N ASP A 370 -22.01 10.01 -8.05
CA ASP A 370 -23.35 9.61 -7.62
C ASP A 370 -23.29 8.46 -6.60
N ASN A 371 -24.09 8.57 -5.55
CA ASN A 371 -24.10 7.67 -4.37
C ASN A 371 -22.73 7.44 -3.69
N THR A 372 -21.70 8.21 -4.05
CA THR A 372 -20.35 8.11 -3.51
C THR A 372 -19.95 9.40 -2.79
N LEU A 373 -19.97 10.55 -3.47
CA LEU A 373 -19.71 11.87 -2.85
C LEU A 373 -20.99 12.61 -2.45
N TRP A 374 -22.14 12.21 -2.98
CA TRP A 374 -23.47 12.63 -2.56
C TRP A 374 -24.45 11.49 -2.76
N GLY A 375 -25.63 11.56 -2.16
CA GLY A 375 -26.70 10.58 -2.38
C GLY A 375 -27.62 11.00 -3.52
N GLY A 376 -28.03 10.06 -4.37
CA GLY A 376 -28.84 10.33 -5.55
C GLY A 376 -28.01 10.42 -6.83
N VAL A 377 -28.70 10.61 -7.95
CA VAL A 377 -28.13 10.65 -9.30
C VAL A 377 -28.33 12.05 -9.88
N ILE A 378 -27.26 12.83 -10.06
CA ILE A 378 -27.37 14.25 -10.42
C ILE A 378 -28.14 14.50 -11.73
N GLY A 379 -28.02 13.60 -12.70
CA GLY A 379 -28.72 13.70 -13.99
C GLY A 379 -30.23 13.44 -13.91
N GLU A 380 -30.70 12.80 -12.84
CA GLU A 380 -32.11 12.45 -12.63
C GLU A 380 -32.76 13.35 -11.57
N ASP A 381 -32.07 13.51 -10.43
CA ASP A 381 -32.57 14.21 -9.25
C ASP A 381 -32.33 15.73 -9.33
N GLY A 382 -31.38 16.17 -10.15
CA GLY A 382 -30.96 17.57 -10.24
C GLY A 382 -30.25 18.08 -8.98
N LEU A 383 -29.81 19.35 -9.03
CA LEU A 383 -28.98 19.95 -7.98
C LEU A 383 -29.67 20.00 -6.60
N ASP A 384 -30.97 20.21 -6.56
CA ASP A 384 -31.75 20.30 -5.32
C ASP A 384 -32.14 18.91 -4.77
N GLY A 385 -32.08 17.87 -5.61
CA GLY A 385 -32.48 16.51 -5.25
C GLY A 385 -31.35 15.65 -4.67
N ILE A 386 -30.08 16.00 -4.95
CA ILE A 386 -28.94 15.29 -4.36
C ILE A 386 -28.83 15.53 -2.85
N ARG A 387 -28.37 14.52 -2.12
CA ARG A 387 -28.25 14.53 -0.65
C ARG A 387 -26.80 14.71 -0.23
N VAL A 388 -26.49 15.86 0.37
CA VAL A 388 -25.20 16.13 1.03
C VAL A 388 -25.39 17.09 2.20
N GLY A 389 -24.88 16.71 3.37
CA GLY A 389 -25.12 17.34 4.67
C GLY A 389 -26.59 17.33 5.12
N GLY A 390 -26.90 18.12 6.15
CA GLY A 390 -28.21 18.19 6.77
C GLY A 390 -28.47 17.10 7.81
N SER A 391 -29.17 16.04 7.41
CA SER A 391 -29.59 14.97 8.32
C SER A 391 -29.68 13.63 7.60
N GLY A 392 -29.49 12.53 8.33
CA GLY A 392 -29.51 11.17 7.76
C GLY A 392 -28.29 10.92 6.89
N ASP A 393 -28.46 10.16 5.79
CA ASP A 393 -27.35 9.75 4.92
C ASP A 393 -26.54 10.91 4.34
N GLY A 394 -27.16 12.09 4.17
CA GLY A 394 -26.48 13.29 3.66
C GLY A 394 -25.25 13.67 4.49
N GLU A 395 -25.32 13.51 5.81
CA GLU A 395 -24.19 13.76 6.72
C GLU A 395 -23.03 12.79 6.45
N GLY A 396 -23.30 11.51 6.17
CA GLY A 396 -22.25 10.53 5.85
C GLY A 396 -21.45 10.89 4.60
N PHE A 397 -22.11 11.44 3.57
CA PHE A 397 -21.44 11.96 2.38
C PHE A 397 -20.59 13.20 2.68
N LEU A 398 -21.10 14.11 3.52
CA LEU A 398 -20.36 15.29 3.93
C LEU A 398 -19.11 14.92 4.74
N ASP A 399 -19.23 13.96 5.65
CA ASP A 399 -18.12 13.41 6.43
C ASP A 399 -17.03 12.83 5.52
N LEU A 400 -17.42 12.06 4.49
CA LEU A 400 -16.48 11.55 3.50
C LEU A 400 -15.76 12.70 2.77
N GLN A 401 -16.49 13.72 2.31
CA GLN A 401 -15.87 14.85 1.62
C GLN A 401 -14.89 15.62 2.52
N GLN A 402 -15.23 15.83 3.80
CA GLN A 402 -14.34 16.47 4.76
C GLN A 402 -13.08 15.65 4.98
N TYR A 403 -13.21 14.34 5.16
CA TYR A 403 -12.08 13.43 5.29
C TYR A 403 -11.18 13.43 4.05
N LEU A 404 -11.75 13.42 2.83
CA LEU A 404 -11.00 13.54 1.59
C LEU A 404 -10.25 14.87 1.48
N ARG A 405 -10.84 15.97 1.97
CA ARG A 405 -10.16 17.27 2.04
C ARG A 405 -8.97 17.23 3.00
N GLU A 406 -9.10 16.60 4.16
CA GLU A 406 -7.98 16.41 5.10
C GLU A 406 -6.86 15.55 4.50
N LEU A 407 -7.22 14.51 3.74
CA LEU A 407 -6.24 13.74 2.97
C LEU A 407 -5.53 14.61 1.93
N LYS A 408 -6.27 15.47 1.22
CA LYS A 408 -5.71 16.43 0.27
C LYS A 408 -4.76 17.42 0.94
N ASP A 409 -5.09 17.94 2.12
CA ASP A 409 -4.22 18.85 2.88
C ASP A 409 -2.92 18.16 3.33
N ARG A 410 -2.96 16.82 3.48
CA ARG A 410 -1.78 15.96 3.68
C ARG A 410 -1.07 15.57 2.38
N GLY A 411 -1.50 16.12 1.25
CA GLY A 411 -0.93 15.95 -0.08
C GLY A 411 -1.58 14.88 -0.95
N VAL A 412 -2.52 14.08 -0.45
CA VAL A 412 -3.20 13.04 -1.26
C VAL A 412 -3.91 13.70 -2.45
N LEU A 413 -3.67 13.18 -3.65
CA LEU A 413 -4.29 13.73 -4.85
C LEU A 413 -5.72 13.21 -4.96
N LEU A 414 -6.67 14.10 -5.24
CA LEU A 414 -8.05 13.71 -5.52
C LEU A 414 -8.30 13.76 -7.03
N ALA A 415 -8.95 12.75 -7.58
CA ALA A 415 -9.40 12.74 -8.96
C ALA A 415 -10.84 12.22 -9.04
N VAL A 416 -11.58 12.65 -10.06
CA VAL A 416 -12.91 12.12 -10.37
C VAL A 416 -12.82 11.18 -11.57
N CYS A 417 -13.50 10.04 -11.47
CA CYS A 417 -13.75 9.11 -12.57
C CYS A 417 -15.18 8.59 -12.46
N SER A 418 -16.11 9.24 -13.15
CA SER A 418 -17.54 8.98 -12.99
C SER A 418 -18.30 8.91 -14.31
N LYS A 419 -19.46 8.24 -14.28
CA LYS A 419 -20.33 8.05 -15.45
C LYS A 419 -21.45 9.07 -15.47
N ASN A 420 -21.12 10.29 -15.92
CA ASN A 420 -22.05 11.40 -16.01
C ASN A 420 -21.80 12.25 -17.25
N ASN A 421 -22.76 13.12 -17.57
CA ASN A 421 -22.49 14.26 -18.44
C ASN A 421 -21.49 15.22 -17.74
N PRO A 422 -20.42 15.67 -18.42
CA PRO A 422 -19.42 16.57 -17.84
C PRO A 422 -19.97 17.84 -17.18
N GLN A 423 -21.06 18.41 -17.72
CA GLN A 423 -21.64 19.65 -17.19
C GLN A 423 -22.39 19.39 -15.89
N ASP A 424 -23.25 18.36 -15.87
CA ASP A 424 -24.05 17.99 -14.70
C ASP A 424 -23.15 17.56 -13.54
N ALA A 425 -22.09 16.80 -13.83
CA ALA A 425 -21.12 16.35 -12.83
C ALA A 425 -20.41 17.48 -12.09
N ARG A 426 -20.20 18.63 -12.76
CA ARG A 426 -19.49 19.80 -12.19
C ARG A 426 -20.41 20.69 -11.37
N LEU A 427 -21.71 20.73 -11.71
CA LEU A 427 -22.69 21.63 -11.14
C LEU A 427 -22.74 21.59 -9.60
N PRO A 428 -22.73 20.42 -8.92
CA PRO A 428 -22.70 20.38 -7.45
C PRO A 428 -21.49 21.07 -6.85
N PHE A 429 -20.30 20.89 -7.43
CA PHE A 429 -19.07 21.48 -6.91
C PHE A 429 -19.04 23.01 -7.06
N GLU A 430 -19.70 23.54 -8.10
CA GLU A 430 -19.77 24.97 -8.40
C GLU A 430 -20.86 25.69 -7.60
N GLN A 431 -22.04 25.06 -7.46
CA GLN A 431 -23.25 25.76 -6.99
C GLN A 431 -23.81 25.23 -5.67
N HIS A 432 -23.60 23.95 -5.34
CA HIS A 432 -24.19 23.38 -4.13
C HIS A 432 -23.43 23.86 -2.88
N GLN A 433 -24.12 24.60 -2.00
CA GLN A 433 -23.49 25.27 -0.87
C GLN A 433 -22.92 24.30 0.18
N ARG A 434 -23.52 23.12 0.33
CA ARG A 434 -23.08 22.12 1.33
C ARG A 434 -21.94 21.21 0.86
N MET A 435 -21.48 21.32 -0.38
CA MET A 435 -20.31 20.56 -0.83
C MET A 435 -19.07 21.07 -0.08
N ALA A 436 -18.36 20.15 0.59
CA ALA A 436 -17.10 20.49 1.27
C ALA A 436 -15.93 20.51 0.27
N LEU A 437 -16.01 19.70 -0.79
CA LEU A 437 -15.08 19.71 -1.91
C LEU A 437 -15.56 20.66 -3.01
N ARG A 438 -14.60 21.28 -3.71
CA ARG A 438 -14.78 22.13 -4.88
C ARG A 438 -14.01 21.56 -6.07
N LEU A 439 -14.27 22.05 -7.29
CA LEU A 439 -13.52 21.62 -8.47
C LEU A 439 -12.00 21.81 -8.27
N ASP A 440 -11.64 22.89 -7.58
CA ASP A 440 -10.26 23.22 -7.22
C ASP A 440 -9.64 22.29 -6.16
N ASP A 441 -10.33 21.25 -5.70
CA ASP A 441 -9.72 20.19 -4.89
C ASP A 441 -9.20 19.00 -5.73
N PHE A 442 -9.65 18.84 -6.97
CA PHE A 442 -9.30 17.68 -7.81
C PHE A 442 -8.19 17.99 -8.82
N VAL A 443 -7.14 17.16 -8.87
CA VAL A 443 -6.06 17.29 -9.86
C VAL A 443 -6.47 16.88 -11.27
N ALA A 444 -7.53 16.08 -11.38
CA ALA A 444 -8.12 15.65 -12.64
C ALA A 444 -9.61 15.35 -12.44
N PHE A 445 -10.42 15.69 -13.44
CA PHE A 445 -11.87 15.51 -13.39
C PHE A 445 -12.34 14.85 -14.69
N VAL A 446 -12.60 13.53 -14.63
CA VAL A 446 -13.08 12.74 -15.77
C VAL A 446 -14.51 12.30 -15.48
N ALA A 447 -15.45 12.84 -16.25
CA ALA A 447 -16.86 12.49 -16.20
C ALA A 447 -17.35 12.30 -17.64
N ASP A 448 -17.54 11.05 -18.03
CA ASP A 448 -17.99 10.65 -19.37
C ASP A 448 -18.58 9.23 -19.33
N TRP A 449 -19.00 8.69 -20.49
CA TRP A 449 -19.61 7.37 -20.58
C TRP A 449 -18.63 6.25 -20.95
N GLU A 450 -17.32 6.53 -20.95
CA GLU A 450 -16.29 5.51 -21.17
C GLU A 450 -16.15 4.61 -19.95
N ASP A 451 -15.58 3.41 -20.13
CA ASP A 451 -15.39 2.51 -19.01
C ASP A 451 -14.35 3.08 -18.02
N LYS A 452 -14.62 2.91 -16.71
CA LYS A 452 -13.79 3.50 -15.66
C LYS A 452 -12.35 2.97 -15.67
N ALA A 453 -12.12 1.75 -16.17
CA ALA A 453 -10.75 1.19 -16.24
C ALA A 453 -9.91 1.95 -17.27
N THR A 454 -10.46 2.21 -18.45
CA THR A 454 -9.80 3.03 -19.47
C THR A 454 -9.53 4.45 -18.98
N ASN A 455 -10.51 5.08 -18.31
CA ASN A 455 -10.32 6.41 -17.74
C ASN A 455 -9.25 6.45 -16.63
N ILE A 456 -9.19 5.46 -15.75
CA ILE A 456 -8.13 5.37 -14.73
C ILE A 456 -6.74 5.14 -15.36
N ARG A 457 -6.64 4.38 -16.47
CA ARG A 457 -5.37 4.27 -17.22
C ARG A 457 -4.92 5.62 -17.76
N ARG A 458 -5.83 6.41 -18.35
CA ARG A 458 -5.53 7.77 -18.81
C ARG A 458 -5.14 8.71 -17.66
N LEU A 459 -5.81 8.61 -16.51
CA LEU A 459 -5.44 9.35 -15.30
C LEU A 459 -4.02 8.99 -14.84
N SER A 460 -3.68 7.70 -14.84
CA SER A 460 -2.34 7.19 -14.53
C SER A 460 -1.27 7.79 -15.46
N GLU A 461 -1.53 7.84 -16.76
CA GLU A 461 -0.63 8.45 -17.76
C GLU A 461 -0.50 9.97 -17.57
N THR A 462 -1.63 10.65 -17.41
CA THR A 462 -1.69 12.11 -17.23
C THR A 462 -0.94 12.56 -15.98
N LEU A 463 -1.14 11.84 -14.88
CA LEU A 463 -0.46 12.09 -13.61
C LEU A 463 0.95 11.49 -13.56
N ARG A 464 1.36 10.67 -14.55
CA ARG A 464 2.64 9.92 -14.56
C ARG A 464 2.87 9.12 -13.27
N LEU A 465 1.80 8.56 -12.72
CA LEU A 465 1.81 7.74 -11.52
C LEU A 465 1.44 6.31 -11.89
N GLY A 466 2.10 5.31 -11.30
CA GLY A 466 1.72 3.92 -11.52
C GLY A 466 0.34 3.63 -10.93
N LEU A 467 -0.41 2.70 -11.55
CA LEU A 467 -1.74 2.25 -11.08
C LEU A 467 -1.71 1.73 -9.63
N ASP A 468 -0.57 1.22 -9.17
CA ASP A 468 -0.33 0.82 -7.78
C ASP A 468 -0.29 2.00 -6.78
N SER A 469 -0.41 3.24 -7.25
CA SER A 469 -0.57 4.44 -6.42
C SER A 469 -2.02 4.90 -6.28
N PHE A 470 -2.99 4.23 -6.93
CA PHE A 470 -4.39 4.65 -6.98
C PHE A 470 -5.25 3.83 -6.01
N VAL A 471 -6.24 4.51 -5.43
CA VAL A 471 -7.32 3.96 -4.60
C VAL A 471 -8.65 4.42 -5.20
N LEU A 472 -9.57 3.50 -5.48
CA LEU A 472 -10.91 3.81 -6.00
C LEU A 472 -11.95 3.79 -4.87
N LEU A 473 -12.81 4.81 -4.86
CA LEU A 473 -14.07 4.88 -4.13
C LEU A 473 -15.23 4.85 -5.12
N ASP A 474 -16.11 3.86 -4.99
CA ASP A 474 -17.23 3.64 -5.89
C ASP A 474 -18.28 2.79 -5.16
N ASP A 475 -19.53 3.27 -5.07
CA ASP A 475 -20.62 2.58 -4.38
C ASP A 475 -21.11 1.37 -5.18
N ASN A 476 -20.91 1.35 -6.51
CA ASN A 476 -21.40 0.32 -7.39
C ASN A 476 -20.49 -0.94 -7.34
N PRO A 477 -20.98 -2.08 -6.81
CA PRO A 477 -20.19 -3.29 -6.71
C PRO A 477 -19.72 -3.85 -8.06
N LEU A 478 -20.45 -3.61 -9.14
CA LEU A 478 -20.08 -4.08 -10.48
C LEU A 478 -18.90 -3.29 -11.04
N GLU A 479 -18.88 -1.98 -10.86
CA GLU A 479 -17.73 -1.13 -11.23
C GLU A 479 -16.50 -1.51 -10.41
N ARG A 480 -16.66 -1.71 -9.10
CA ARG A 480 -15.57 -2.21 -8.24
C ARG A 480 -15.00 -3.54 -8.74
N ALA A 481 -15.85 -4.51 -9.09
CA ALA A 481 -15.42 -5.80 -9.62
C ALA A 481 -14.71 -5.68 -10.98
N TRP A 482 -15.24 -4.83 -11.87
CA TRP A 482 -14.63 -4.52 -13.16
C TRP A 482 -13.21 -3.97 -12.99
N ILE A 483 -13.04 -2.96 -12.12
CA ILE A 483 -11.73 -2.35 -11.88
C ILE A 483 -10.74 -3.35 -11.27
N ARG A 484 -11.16 -4.22 -10.33
CA ARG A 484 -10.28 -5.26 -9.77
C ARG A 484 -9.76 -6.21 -10.85
N ARG A 485 -10.59 -6.55 -11.84
CA ARG A 485 -10.20 -7.43 -12.94
C ARG A 485 -9.28 -6.74 -13.93
N GLU A 486 -9.66 -5.55 -14.38
CA GLU A 486 -8.95 -4.84 -15.45
C GLU A 486 -7.68 -4.13 -14.98
N LEU A 487 -7.65 -3.71 -13.71
CA LEU A 487 -6.58 -2.94 -13.08
C LEU A 487 -6.24 -3.51 -11.68
N PRO A 488 -5.71 -4.74 -11.58
CA PRO A 488 -5.45 -5.42 -10.29
C PRO A 488 -4.45 -4.68 -9.38
N GLN A 489 -3.72 -3.70 -9.89
CA GLN A 489 -2.82 -2.84 -9.12
C GLN A 489 -3.57 -1.75 -8.34
N VAL A 490 -4.75 -1.32 -8.80
CA VAL A 490 -5.57 -0.28 -8.15
C VAL A 490 -6.19 -0.89 -6.90
N ALA A 491 -6.04 -0.20 -5.76
CA ALA A 491 -6.76 -0.61 -4.56
C ALA A 491 -8.22 -0.19 -4.68
N VAL A 492 -9.16 -1.10 -4.43
CA VAL A 492 -10.59 -0.84 -4.55
C VAL A 492 -11.24 -0.99 -3.19
N VAL A 493 -11.69 0.13 -2.62
CA VAL A 493 -12.32 0.16 -1.29
C VAL A 493 -13.68 -0.50 -1.37
N GLU A 494 -13.96 -1.41 -0.44
CA GLU A 494 -15.26 -2.08 -0.36
C GLU A 494 -16.24 -1.25 0.48
N LEU A 495 -16.80 -0.20 -0.13
CA LEU A 495 -17.76 0.70 0.52
C LEU A 495 -19.00 -0.06 0.99
N GLY A 496 -19.41 0.14 2.23
CA GLY A 496 -20.62 -0.42 2.84
C GLY A 496 -21.92 -0.02 2.14
N ASN A 497 -23.05 -0.46 2.69
CA ASN A 497 -24.38 -0.07 2.20
C ASN A 497 -24.84 1.28 2.78
N SER A 498 -24.06 1.88 3.69
CA SER A 498 -24.38 3.15 4.34
C SER A 498 -23.22 4.14 4.16
N PRO A 499 -23.49 5.38 3.72
CA PRO A 499 -22.48 6.43 3.62
C PRO A 499 -21.77 6.75 4.95
N SER A 500 -22.45 6.54 6.08
CA SER A 500 -21.85 6.70 7.42
C SER A 500 -20.65 5.79 7.69
N ASP A 501 -20.51 4.71 6.92
CA ASP A 501 -19.42 3.77 7.03
C ASP A 501 -18.25 4.09 6.09
N TYR A 502 -18.41 5.00 5.11
CA TYR A 502 -17.44 5.16 4.01
C TYR A 502 -16.06 5.64 4.48
N VAL A 503 -16.02 6.57 5.44
CA VAL A 503 -14.76 7.04 6.03
C VAL A 503 -14.02 5.87 6.69
N ARG A 504 -14.74 5.07 7.48
CA ARG A 504 -14.19 3.89 8.15
C ARG A 504 -13.68 2.88 7.12
N ASP A 505 -14.45 2.60 6.09
CA ASP A 505 -14.10 1.62 5.06
C ASP A 505 -12.84 2.03 4.27
N LEU A 506 -12.67 3.33 4.01
CA LEU A 506 -11.44 3.89 3.42
C LEU A 506 -10.24 3.85 4.40
N ASP A 507 -10.43 4.33 5.64
CA ASP A 507 -9.35 4.47 6.64
C ASP A 507 -8.74 3.12 7.05
N ARG A 508 -9.58 2.09 7.15
CA ARG A 508 -9.19 0.71 7.49
C ARG A 508 -8.14 0.12 6.55
N GLY A 509 -8.11 0.54 5.28
CA GLY A 509 -7.09 0.10 4.32
C GLY A 509 -5.72 0.78 4.49
N ARG A 510 -5.64 1.86 5.29
CA ARG A 510 -4.42 2.59 5.65
C ARG A 510 -3.53 2.96 4.45
N TYR A 511 -4.17 3.25 3.31
CA TYR A 511 -3.50 3.39 2.03
C TYR A 511 -2.53 4.58 1.97
N PHE A 512 -2.75 5.58 2.82
CA PHE A 512 -2.07 6.87 2.80
C PHE A 512 -1.17 7.12 4.02
N THR A 513 -0.73 6.06 4.72
CA THR A 513 0.20 6.18 5.84
C THR A 513 1.49 6.88 5.40
N SER A 514 1.82 7.98 6.09
CA SER A 514 3.06 8.73 5.94
C SER A 514 3.75 8.82 7.31
N LEU A 515 5.05 8.53 7.34
CA LEU A 515 5.88 8.54 8.55
C LEU A 515 6.65 9.86 8.72
N THR A 516 6.66 10.70 7.69
CA THR A 516 7.24 12.04 7.74
C THR A 516 6.23 13.04 7.21
N TRP A 517 6.17 14.19 7.86
CA TRP A 517 5.41 15.34 7.38
C TRP A 517 6.38 16.27 6.67
N SER A 518 6.31 16.34 5.34
CA SER A 518 7.14 17.27 4.58
C SER A 518 6.32 18.48 4.14
N ALA A 519 6.88 19.68 4.23
CA ALA A 519 6.25 20.91 3.71
C ALA A 519 5.91 20.79 2.21
N GLU A 520 6.57 19.88 1.50
CA GLU A 520 6.33 19.53 0.10
C GLU A 520 5.00 18.82 -0.13
N ASP A 521 4.50 18.05 0.84
CA ASP A 521 3.21 17.36 0.73
C ASP A 521 2.05 18.38 0.62
N ARG A 522 2.19 19.56 1.25
CA ARG A 522 1.16 20.62 1.23
C ARG A 522 0.97 21.26 -0.15
N VAL A 523 2.02 21.29 -0.98
CA VAL A 523 2.01 21.93 -2.32
C VAL A 523 1.84 20.88 -3.43
N ARG A 524 1.64 19.60 -3.07
CA ARG A 524 1.62 18.49 -4.03
C ARG A 524 0.48 18.61 -5.04
N THR A 525 -0.70 19.00 -4.60
CA THR A 525 -1.90 19.16 -5.44
C THR A 525 -1.69 20.23 -6.52
N GLU A 526 -1.19 21.41 -6.14
CA GLU A 526 -0.91 22.51 -7.07
C GLU A 526 0.12 22.10 -8.13
N ARG A 527 1.20 21.43 -7.70
CA ARG A 527 2.26 20.95 -8.62
C ARG A 527 1.77 19.95 -9.66
N TYR A 528 0.89 19.03 -9.27
CA TYR A 528 0.31 18.07 -10.22
C TYR A 528 -0.66 18.73 -11.20
N ARG A 529 -1.41 19.74 -10.75
CA ARG A 529 -2.21 20.57 -11.67
C ARG A 529 -1.35 21.30 -12.69
N HIS A 530 -0.24 21.92 -12.26
CA HIS A 530 0.70 22.55 -13.19
C HIS A 530 1.28 21.52 -14.16
N GLY A 531 1.61 20.30 -13.71
CA GLY A 531 2.06 19.20 -14.57
C GLY A 531 1.02 18.77 -15.63
N ALA A 532 -0.26 18.67 -15.25
CA ALA A 532 -1.34 18.35 -16.18
C ALA A 532 -1.58 19.48 -17.20
N ALA A 533 -1.56 20.74 -16.74
CA ALA A 533 -1.63 21.91 -17.61
C ALA A 533 -0.44 21.97 -18.60
N ILE A 534 0.76 21.60 -18.14
CA ILE A 534 1.97 21.47 -18.97
C ILE A 534 1.78 20.38 -20.05
N ALA A 535 1.22 19.22 -19.71
CA ALA A 535 0.96 18.16 -20.70
C ALA A 535 -0.05 18.58 -21.78
N THR A 536 -0.98 19.47 -21.45
CA THR A 536 -1.88 20.11 -22.43
C THR A 536 -1.14 21.16 -23.26
N ALA A 537 -0.39 22.06 -22.63
CA ALA A 537 0.42 23.07 -23.32
C ALA A 537 1.50 22.45 -24.24
N GLN A 538 2.07 21.29 -23.87
CA GLN A 538 3.00 20.54 -24.71
C GLN A 538 2.35 19.99 -25.98
N ARG A 539 1.06 19.62 -25.93
CA ARG A 539 0.30 19.19 -27.13
C ARG A 539 -0.03 20.38 -28.04
N GLU A 540 -0.13 21.58 -27.48
CA GLU A 540 -0.41 22.82 -28.20
C GLU A 540 0.86 23.51 -28.75
N ALA A 541 2.04 23.20 -28.19
CA ALA A 541 3.32 23.77 -28.63
C ALA A 541 3.81 23.14 -29.94
N GLY A 542 4.19 23.97 -30.93
CA GLY A 542 4.65 23.53 -32.25
C GLY A 542 6.01 22.80 -32.28
N SER A 543 6.82 22.85 -31.21
CA SER A 543 8.01 22.01 -31.03
C SER A 543 8.44 21.91 -29.55
N LEU A 544 9.11 20.81 -29.19
CA LEU A 544 9.61 20.57 -27.82
C LEU A 544 10.65 21.61 -27.38
N ASP A 545 11.57 22.00 -28.26
CA ASP A 545 12.65 22.94 -27.94
C ASP A 545 12.12 24.35 -27.66
N THR A 546 11.08 24.78 -28.39
CA THR A 546 10.38 26.05 -28.14
C THR A 546 9.69 26.02 -26.78
N PHE A 547 9.01 24.92 -26.45
CA PHE A 547 8.37 24.75 -25.15
C PHE A 547 9.38 24.79 -24.00
N LEU A 548 10.48 24.03 -24.09
CA LEU A 548 11.51 23.97 -23.05
C LEU A 548 12.23 25.31 -22.85
N SER A 549 12.49 26.05 -23.92
CA SER A 549 13.10 27.38 -23.84
C SER A 549 12.19 28.38 -23.10
N GLY A 550 10.87 28.28 -23.29
CA GLY A 550 9.88 29.13 -22.61
C GLY A 550 9.75 28.90 -21.10
N LEU A 551 10.28 27.79 -20.57
CA LEU A 551 10.18 27.46 -19.14
C LEU A 551 11.12 28.30 -18.25
N ASN A 552 12.13 28.97 -18.81
CA ASN A 552 13.12 29.75 -18.07
C ASN A 552 13.74 28.98 -16.89
N MET A 553 14.20 27.76 -17.14
CA MET A 553 14.65 26.81 -16.13
C MET A 553 15.99 27.19 -15.50
N ARG A 554 16.07 27.10 -14.17
CA ARG A 554 17.27 27.32 -13.36
C ARG A 554 17.59 26.10 -12.53
N GLY A 555 18.73 25.46 -12.81
CA GLY A 555 19.20 24.27 -12.11
C GLY A 555 20.28 24.62 -11.10
N THR A 556 20.25 23.97 -9.94
CA THR A 556 21.36 24.03 -8.98
C THR A 556 21.69 22.64 -8.45
N TRP A 557 22.93 22.43 -8.02
CA TRP A 557 23.33 21.21 -7.33
C TRP A 557 24.16 21.55 -6.08
N SER A 558 24.09 20.68 -5.07
CA SER A 558 24.84 20.79 -3.82
C SER A 558 25.28 19.41 -3.31
N PRO A 559 26.29 19.32 -2.43
CA PRO A 559 26.66 18.07 -1.77
C PRO A 559 25.51 17.47 -0.95
N VAL A 560 25.59 16.16 -0.71
CA VAL A 560 24.75 15.51 0.30
C VAL A 560 25.27 15.89 1.69
N THR A 561 24.38 16.36 2.55
CA THR A 561 24.69 16.77 3.93
C THR A 561 23.63 16.21 4.88
N GLY A 562 23.88 16.27 6.19
CA GLY A 562 22.88 15.88 7.20
C GLY A 562 21.54 16.64 7.06
N GLY A 563 21.54 17.85 6.49
CA GLY A 563 20.32 18.64 6.27
C GLY A 563 19.46 18.20 5.08
N ASN A 564 19.99 17.39 4.14
CA ASN A 564 19.25 16.97 2.94
C ASN A 564 19.21 15.45 2.73
N ILE A 565 19.93 14.66 3.54
CA ILE A 565 20.03 13.20 3.42
C ILE A 565 18.66 12.50 3.53
N ASP A 566 17.75 13.02 4.36
CA ASP A 566 16.37 12.54 4.50
C ASP A 566 15.66 12.50 3.16
N ARG A 567 15.79 13.60 2.41
CA ARG A 567 15.16 13.77 1.11
C ARG A 567 15.83 12.91 0.06
N VAL A 568 17.15 12.76 0.14
CA VAL A 568 17.93 11.87 -0.73
C VAL A 568 17.46 10.42 -0.56
N VAL A 569 17.41 9.91 0.67
CA VAL A 569 16.94 8.55 1.00
C VAL A 569 15.50 8.35 0.52
N GLN A 570 14.64 9.35 0.74
CA GLN A 570 13.26 9.31 0.27
C GLN A 570 13.18 9.20 -1.27
N LEU A 571 13.99 9.96 -2.01
CA LEU A 571 14.03 9.90 -3.47
C LEU A 571 14.61 8.58 -3.99
N VAL A 572 15.69 8.09 -3.38
CA VAL A 572 16.28 6.78 -3.67
C VAL A 572 15.23 5.68 -3.55
N ASN A 573 14.43 5.69 -2.48
CA ASN A 573 13.49 4.61 -2.23
C ASN A 573 12.16 4.75 -3.01
N LYS A 574 11.76 5.98 -3.36
CA LYS A 574 10.48 6.23 -4.07
C LYS A 574 10.60 6.30 -5.59
N THR A 575 11.80 6.46 -6.16
CA THR A 575 11.98 6.69 -7.60
C THR A 575 12.25 5.39 -8.36
N ASN A 576 11.33 5.04 -9.26
CA ASN A 576 11.39 3.83 -10.08
C ASN A 576 11.52 4.10 -11.59
N GLN A 577 10.91 5.17 -12.11
CA GLN A 577 10.81 5.40 -13.57
C GLN A 577 12.11 5.93 -14.19
N PHE A 578 12.77 6.86 -13.51
CA PHE A 578 14.08 7.38 -13.91
C PHE A 578 15.08 7.04 -12.81
N ASN A 579 15.48 5.77 -12.77
CA ASN A 579 16.48 5.25 -11.87
C ASN A 579 17.27 4.15 -12.60
N VAL A 580 18.55 4.39 -12.86
CA VAL A 580 19.36 3.52 -13.73
C VAL A 580 19.70 2.18 -13.09
N THR A 581 19.80 2.08 -11.76
CA THR A 581 20.13 0.83 -11.05
C THR A 581 19.00 0.28 -10.19
N THR A 582 18.02 1.11 -9.81
CA THR A 582 16.93 0.80 -8.86
C THR A 582 17.40 0.32 -7.49
N ARG A 583 18.66 0.60 -7.13
CA ARG A 583 19.19 0.34 -5.79
C ARG A 583 18.39 1.13 -4.74
N ARG A 584 18.24 0.54 -3.56
CA ARG A 584 17.48 1.09 -2.43
C ARG A 584 18.42 1.21 -1.26
N TYR A 585 18.37 2.35 -0.59
CA TYR A 585 19.23 2.63 0.54
C TYR A 585 18.41 3.09 1.71
N THR A 586 18.64 2.49 2.86
CA THR A 586 18.27 3.11 4.13
C THR A 586 19.18 4.31 4.38
N ARG A 587 18.79 5.15 5.35
CA ARG A 587 19.62 6.31 5.71
C ARG A 587 21.06 5.92 6.06
N PRO A 588 21.32 4.95 6.95
CA PRO A 588 22.70 4.58 7.29
C PRO A 588 23.51 4.12 6.07
N GLN A 589 22.87 3.39 5.14
CA GLN A 589 23.53 2.96 3.90
C GLN A 589 23.89 4.14 3.00
N ALA A 590 23.01 5.14 2.89
CA ALA A 590 23.29 6.36 2.13
C ALA A 590 24.40 7.20 2.79
N GLU A 591 24.41 7.32 4.11
CA GLU A 591 25.47 8.02 4.86
C GLU A 591 26.83 7.34 4.69
N ALA A 592 26.87 6.01 4.73
CA ALA A 592 28.09 5.24 4.48
C ALA A 592 28.65 5.45 3.05
N LEU A 593 27.77 5.54 2.05
CA LEU A 593 28.16 5.87 0.68
C LEU A 593 28.75 7.28 0.58
N VAL A 594 28.13 8.27 1.23
CA VAL A 594 28.63 9.65 1.29
C VAL A 594 29.99 9.74 1.98
N ALA A 595 30.24 8.92 2.99
CA ALA A 595 31.50 8.88 3.72
C ALA A 595 32.64 8.13 2.98
N THR A 596 32.37 7.52 1.83
CA THR A 596 33.37 6.69 1.13
C THR A 596 34.45 7.56 0.48
N ARG A 597 35.74 7.25 0.73
CA ARG A 597 36.85 8.00 0.11
C ARG A 597 36.85 7.86 -1.41
N GLY A 598 37.08 8.97 -2.11
CA GLY A 598 37.11 9.00 -3.57
C GLY A 598 35.74 8.94 -4.25
N SER A 599 34.66 9.08 -3.48
CA SER A 599 33.29 9.17 -3.97
C SER A 599 32.85 10.63 -4.17
N TRP A 600 31.79 10.84 -4.94
CA TRP A 600 31.14 12.14 -5.13
C TRP A 600 29.63 11.97 -5.14
N GLN A 601 28.91 12.85 -4.44
CA GLN A 601 27.46 12.82 -4.36
C GLN A 601 26.86 14.19 -4.63
N GLY A 602 25.94 14.23 -5.60
CA GLY A 602 25.21 15.42 -6.00
C GLY A 602 23.73 15.31 -5.66
N VAL A 603 23.20 16.37 -5.05
CA VAL A 603 21.77 16.60 -4.86
C VAL A 603 21.36 17.77 -5.75
N PHE A 604 20.31 17.59 -6.55
CA PHE A 604 19.95 18.51 -7.62
C PHE A 604 18.57 19.11 -7.43
N SER A 605 18.41 20.39 -7.72
CA SER A 605 17.14 21.13 -7.67
C SER A 605 16.89 21.93 -8.95
N LEU A 606 15.62 22.25 -9.20
CA LEU A 606 15.17 23.01 -10.37
C LEU A 606 14.08 24.02 -9.99
N THR A 607 14.17 25.22 -10.55
CA THR A 607 13.10 26.22 -10.55
C THR A 607 12.73 26.55 -12.00
N ASP A 608 11.46 26.76 -12.31
CA ASP A 608 10.98 27.22 -13.62
C ASP A 608 9.87 28.29 -13.46
N CYS A 609 9.26 28.72 -14.57
CA CYS A 609 8.15 29.69 -14.55
C CYS A 609 6.90 29.21 -13.81
N TYR A 610 6.77 27.92 -13.51
CA TYR A 610 5.68 27.32 -12.75
C TYR A 610 6.01 27.13 -11.27
N GLY A 611 7.25 27.42 -10.85
CA GLY A 611 7.66 27.47 -9.45
C GLY A 611 8.91 26.67 -9.12
N ASP A 612 9.17 26.52 -7.82
CA ASP A 612 10.29 25.75 -7.29
C ASP A 612 9.92 24.27 -7.11
N HIS A 613 10.69 23.38 -7.76
CA HIS A 613 10.50 21.93 -7.74
C HIS A 613 11.24 21.27 -6.57
N GLY A 614 12.08 22.01 -5.83
CA GLY A 614 12.89 21.52 -4.72
C GLY A 614 13.95 20.52 -5.16
N ILE A 615 14.40 19.67 -4.24
CA ILE A 615 15.36 18.59 -4.53
C ILE A 615 14.68 17.52 -5.38
N ILE A 616 15.13 17.33 -6.61
CA ILE A 616 14.49 16.49 -7.62
C ILE A 616 15.40 15.41 -8.21
N GLY A 617 16.72 15.48 -7.99
CA GLY A 617 17.68 14.54 -8.56
C GLY A 617 18.76 14.18 -7.56
N VAL A 618 19.24 12.94 -7.66
CA VAL A 618 20.34 12.41 -6.84
C VAL A 618 21.28 11.65 -7.74
N MET A 619 22.58 11.87 -7.56
CA MET A 619 23.62 11.08 -8.19
C MET A 619 24.70 10.70 -7.16
N PHE A 620 25.02 9.41 -7.07
CA PHE A 620 26.13 8.88 -6.30
C PHE A 620 27.15 8.24 -7.25
N CYS A 621 28.37 8.76 -7.21
CA CYS A 621 29.54 8.20 -7.87
C CYS A 621 30.47 7.63 -6.80
N ILE A 622 30.87 6.38 -6.94
CA ILE A 622 31.85 5.70 -6.07
C ILE A 622 33.14 5.42 -6.85
N ALA A 623 34.18 4.96 -6.16
CA ALA A 623 35.41 4.54 -6.83
C ALA A 623 35.12 3.45 -7.87
N GLY A 624 35.57 3.67 -9.11
CA GLY A 624 35.34 2.76 -10.22
C GLY A 624 36.32 1.57 -10.24
N PRO A 625 36.22 0.69 -11.27
CA PRO A 625 37.01 -0.53 -11.37
C PRO A 625 38.50 -0.30 -11.63
N GLU A 626 38.91 0.92 -11.98
CA GLU A 626 40.30 1.28 -12.28
C GLU A 626 40.72 2.60 -11.60
N PRO A 627 42.03 2.86 -11.45
CA PRO A 627 42.52 4.12 -10.89
C PRO A 627 42.00 5.33 -11.68
N ARG A 628 41.65 6.40 -10.95
CA ARG A 628 41.09 7.65 -11.53
C ARG A 628 39.80 7.41 -12.32
N SER A 629 38.97 6.47 -11.89
CA SER A 629 37.64 6.26 -12.44
C SER A 629 36.55 6.32 -11.37
N TRP A 630 35.34 6.67 -11.80
CA TRP A 630 34.12 6.55 -11.00
C TRP A 630 33.19 5.49 -11.56
N GLU A 631 32.40 4.86 -10.69
CA GLU A 631 31.21 4.10 -11.05
C GLU A 631 29.97 4.84 -10.54
N ILE A 632 28.99 5.06 -11.42
CA ILE A 632 27.68 5.62 -11.06
C ILE A 632 26.91 4.52 -10.34
N ASP A 633 26.88 4.61 -9.02
CA ASP A 633 26.12 3.71 -8.16
C ASP A 633 24.61 3.99 -8.27
N THR A 634 24.27 5.28 -8.22
CA THR A 634 22.90 5.76 -8.20
C THR A 634 22.78 6.97 -9.11
N TRP A 635 21.82 6.94 -10.03
CA TRP A 635 21.36 8.12 -10.75
C TRP A 635 19.86 8.03 -10.88
N LEU A 636 19.18 9.00 -10.27
CA LEU A 636 17.74 9.11 -10.34
C LEU A 636 17.25 10.55 -10.44
N MET A 637 16.05 10.68 -10.99
CA MET A 637 15.32 11.95 -11.06
C MET A 637 13.84 11.73 -10.76
N SER A 638 13.23 12.67 -10.07
CA SER A 638 11.80 12.68 -9.82
C SER A 638 11.02 12.81 -11.13
N CYS A 639 9.86 12.15 -11.21
CA CYS A 639 9.01 12.14 -12.40
C CYS A 639 8.53 13.54 -12.85
N ARG A 640 8.57 14.53 -11.96
CA ARG A 640 8.16 15.92 -12.19
C ARG A 640 9.02 16.70 -13.18
N VAL A 641 10.26 16.28 -13.43
CA VAL A 641 11.15 16.92 -14.42
C VAL A 641 11.39 16.07 -15.67
N LEU A 642 10.64 15.00 -15.83
CA LEU A 642 10.77 14.15 -17.01
C LEU A 642 10.35 14.89 -18.27
N GLY A 643 11.18 14.76 -19.30
CA GLY A 643 11.01 15.46 -20.57
C GLY A 643 11.55 16.89 -20.55
N ARG A 644 12.21 17.33 -19.47
CA ARG A 644 12.83 18.67 -19.36
C ARG A 644 14.32 18.70 -19.67
N ARG A 645 14.89 17.57 -20.10
CA ARG A 645 16.33 17.39 -20.31
C ARG A 645 17.15 17.70 -19.04
N PHE A 646 16.58 17.45 -17.87
CA PHE A 646 17.26 17.68 -16.58
C PHE A 646 18.42 16.72 -16.36
N GLU A 647 18.38 15.55 -17.00
CA GLU A 647 19.47 14.57 -17.00
C GLU A 647 20.76 15.13 -17.62
N GLU A 648 20.64 16.03 -18.60
CA GLU A 648 21.79 16.68 -19.26
C GLU A 648 22.52 17.59 -18.26
N PHE A 649 21.76 18.30 -17.42
CA PHE A 649 22.30 19.15 -16.34
C PHE A 649 23.00 18.34 -15.25
N MET A 650 22.43 17.20 -14.88
CA MET A 650 23.06 16.30 -13.92
C MET A 650 24.37 15.70 -14.46
N ALA A 651 24.38 15.33 -15.74
CA ALA A 651 25.56 14.82 -16.42
C ALA A 651 26.68 15.86 -16.47
N ASP A 652 26.35 17.12 -16.78
CA ASP A 652 27.32 18.22 -16.81
C ASP A 652 27.98 18.45 -15.45
N ALA A 653 27.19 18.45 -14.36
CA ALA A 653 27.72 18.59 -13.01
C ALA A 653 28.66 17.43 -12.63
N MET A 654 28.30 16.20 -12.99
CA MET A 654 29.13 15.02 -12.77
C MET A 654 30.45 15.09 -13.56
N VAL A 655 30.41 15.46 -14.84
CA VAL A 655 31.61 15.62 -15.67
C VAL A 655 32.51 16.72 -15.12
N GLN A 656 31.93 17.84 -14.68
CA GLN A 656 32.68 18.90 -14.02
C GLN A 656 33.36 18.40 -12.74
N ALA A 657 32.61 17.74 -11.85
CA ALA A 657 33.16 17.18 -10.61
C ALA A 657 34.26 16.14 -10.89
N ALA A 658 34.07 15.28 -11.90
CA ALA A 658 35.07 14.30 -12.32
C ALA A 658 36.39 14.97 -12.71
N ARG A 659 36.34 16.08 -13.48
CA ARG A 659 37.53 16.86 -13.85
C ARG A 659 38.24 17.45 -12.63
N GLU A 660 37.48 18.04 -11.71
CA GLU A 660 38.00 18.63 -10.48
C GLU A 660 38.69 17.59 -9.57
N HIS A 661 38.24 16.33 -9.61
CA HIS A 661 38.81 15.22 -8.83
C HIS A 661 39.87 14.41 -9.61
N GLY A 662 40.25 14.84 -10.81
CA GLY A 662 41.24 14.14 -11.64
C GLY A 662 40.78 12.77 -12.16
N ILE A 663 39.47 12.55 -12.24
CA ILE A 663 38.83 11.34 -12.77
C ILE A 663 38.82 11.42 -14.30
N VAL A 664 39.31 10.38 -14.95
CA VAL A 664 39.44 10.30 -16.42
C VAL A 664 38.29 9.53 -17.07
N ARG A 665 37.65 8.63 -16.31
CA ARG A 665 36.55 7.78 -16.82
C ARG A 665 35.42 7.64 -15.81
N VAL A 666 34.21 7.56 -16.33
CA VAL A 666 33.01 7.30 -15.52
C VAL A 666 32.28 6.10 -16.11
N TYR A 667 32.03 5.09 -15.28
CA TYR A 667 31.30 3.88 -15.62
C TYR A 667 29.85 4.01 -15.17
N GLY A 668 28.92 3.57 -16.00
CA GLY A 668 27.50 3.49 -15.70
C GLY A 668 26.99 2.06 -15.84
N GLU A 669 26.13 1.63 -14.91
CA GLU A 669 25.36 0.39 -15.01
C GLU A 669 23.88 0.75 -15.23
N TYR A 670 23.23 0.05 -16.16
CA TYR A 670 21.78 0.07 -16.31
C TYR A 670 21.20 -1.28 -15.90
N ARG A 671 20.35 -1.33 -14.88
CA ARG A 671 19.65 -2.56 -14.47
C ARG A 671 18.22 -2.51 -14.97
N PRO A 672 17.87 -3.25 -16.04
CA PRO A 672 16.53 -3.19 -16.61
C PRO A 672 15.50 -3.76 -15.65
N THR A 673 14.38 -3.05 -15.51
CA THR A 673 13.18 -3.46 -14.80
C THR A 673 11.95 -3.11 -15.64
N ALA A 674 10.79 -3.65 -15.27
CA ALA A 674 9.52 -3.30 -15.94
C ALA A 674 9.17 -1.80 -15.82
N ARG A 675 9.78 -1.06 -14.89
CA ARG A 675 9.38 0.33 -14.57
C ARG A 675 10.40 1.39 -15.01
N ASN A 676 11.64 1.05 -15.31
CA ASN A 676 12.71 2.01 -15.65
C ASN A 676 13.14 1.97 -17.12
N SER A 677 12.31 1.45 -18.02
CA SER A 677 12.57 1.41 -19.47
C SER A 677 12.86 2.79 -20.08
N LEU A 678 12.37 3.85 -19.45
CA LEU A 678 12.59 5.25 -19.82
C LEU A 678 14.07 5.66 -19.87
N VAL A 679 14.94 5.00 -19.11
CA VAL A 679 16.37 5.33 -19.04
C VAL A 679 17.26 4.32 -19.77
N SER A 680 16.68 3.40 -20.54
CA SER A 680 17.42 2.37 -21.27
C SER A 680 18.42 2.94 -22.29
N ASP A 681 18.12 4.12 -22.83
CA ASP A 681 18.96 4.83 -23.81
C ASP A 681 19.75 6.00 -23.22
N LEU A 682 19.68 6.23 -21.91
CA LEU A 682 20.26 7.42 -21.26
C LEU A 682 21.77 7.52 -21.48
N TYR A 683 22.50 6.44 -21.19
CA TYR A 683 23.96 6.41 -21.34
C TYR A 683 24.40 6.64 -22.81
N PRO A 684 23.84 5.94 -23.81
CA PRO A 684 24.07 6.26 -25.22
C PRO A 684 23.78 7.71 -25.60
N ARG A 685 22.65 8.29 -25.16
CA ARG A 685 22.30 9.70 -25.43
C ARG A 685 23.33 10.68 -24.87
N LEU A 686 23.94 10.33 -23.73
CA LEU A 686 25.00 11.09 -23.08
C LEU A 686 26.41 10.66 -23.52
N ARG A 687 26.53 10.01 -24.69
CA ARG A 687 27.80 9.65 -25.34
C ARG A 687 28.66 8.66 -24.56
N PHE A 688 28.10 7.93 -23.61
CA PHE A 688 28.81 6.77 -23.05
C PHE A 688 28.86 5.67 -24.11
N THR A 689 29.98 4.96 -24.18
CA THR A 689 30.16 3.81 -25.07
C THR A 689 29.95 2.49 -24.32
N PRO A 690 29.48 1.42 -24.98
CA PRO A 690 29.33 0.12 -24.34
C PRO A 690 30.66 -0.43 -23.80
N ALA A 691 30.66 -0.94 -22.57
CA ALA A 691 31.82 -1.51 -21.88
C ALA A 691 31.57 -2.92 -21.32
N GLY A 692 30.43 -3.54 -21.68
CA GLY A 692 30.01 -4.87 -21.24
C GLY A 692 28.50 -5.05 -21.36
N GLU A 693 27.98 -6.16 -20.86
CA GLU A 693 26.54 -6.37 -20.77
C GLU A 693 25.93 -5.38 -19.76
N SER A 694 25.06 -4.48 -20.25
CA SER A 694 24.42 -3.43 -19.45
C SER A 694 25.36 -2.43 -18.76
N ARG A 695 26.62 -2.36 -19.21
CA ARG A 695 27.65 -1.43 -18.70
C ARG A 695 28.12 -0.48 -19.79
N TYR A 696 28.35 0.77 -19.41
CA TYR A 696 28.76 1.85 -20.28
C TYR A 696 29.92 2.63 -19.67
N VAL A 697 30.75 3.26 -20.50
CA VAL A 697 31.88 4.08 -20.07
C VAL A 697 31.88 5.42 -20.79
N LEU A 698 32.16 6.49 -20.05
CA LEU A 698 32.40 7.82 -20.58
C LEU A 698 33.87 8.19 -20.37
N ASP A 699 34.53 8.60 -21.44
CA ASP A 699 35.80 9.31 -21.34
C ASP A 699 35.51 10.79 -21.04
N VAL A 700 35.95 11.28 -19.87
CA VAL A 700 35.68 12.64 -19.38
C VAL A 700 36.27 13.71 -20.32
N ALA A 701 37.36 13.38 -21.03
CA ALA A 701 37.99 14.29 -21.99
C ALA A 701 37.19 14.40 -23.31
N SER A 702 36.38 13.39 -23.64
CA SER A 702 35.55 13.41 -24.87
C SER A 702 34.40 14.42 -24.83
N VAL A 703 34.06 14.93 -23.63
CA VAL A 703 32.95 15.88 -23.42
C VAL A 703 33.44 17.32 -23.59
N SER A 704 33.63 17.80 -24.82
CA SER A 704 34.17 19.14 -25.07
C SER A 704 33.19 20.30 -24.84
N ALA A 705 31.89 20.03 -24.75
CA ALA A 705 30.82 21.01 -24.55
C ALA A 705 29.75 20.46 -23.59
N PRO A 706 29.05 21.33 -22.82
CA PRO A 706 27.99 20.88 -21.93
C PRO A 706 26.84 20.23 -22.72
N TYR A 707 26.22 19.22 -22.12
CA TYR A 707 25.01 18.58 -22.64
C TYR A 707 23.80 19.53 -22.53
N THR A 708 23.74 20.31 -21.46
CA THR A 708 22.59 21.16 -21.12
C THR A 708 22.39 22.28 -22.12
N ARG A 709 21.14 22.42 -22.60
CA ARG A 709 20.73 23.50 -23.52
C ARG A 709 19.72 24.48 -22.94
N PHE A 710 18.85 24.02 -22.04
CA PHE A 710 17.65 24.76 -21.63
C PHE A 710 17.65 25.17 -20.15
N ILE A 711 18.68 24.80 -19.40
CA ILE A 711 18.77 25.03 -17.95
C ILE A 711 19.99 25.91 -17.68
N THR A 712 19.78 27.07 -17.08
CA THR A 712 20.88 27.92 -16.62
C THR A 712 21.37 27.46 -15.24
N SER A 713 22.67 27.25 -15.10
CA SER A 713 23.30 26.88 -13.82
C SER A 713 23.40 28.08 -12.87
N HIS A 714 23.09 27.89 -11.60
CA HIS A 714 23.43 28.83 -10.52
C HIS A 714 24.28 28.09 -9.48
N SER A 715 25.57 28.37 -9.44
CA SER A 715 26.46 27.86 -8.39
C SER A 715 26.25 28.68 -7.11
N ARG A 716 25.78 28.02 -6.03
CA ARG A 716 25.95 28.56 -4.67
C ARG A 716 27.24 27.97 -4.10
N GLY A 717 28.29 28.78 -4.08
CA GLY A 717 29.40 28.63 -3.13
C GLY A 717 30.47 27.62 -3.50
N SER A 718 31.68 28.17 -3.67
CA SER A 718 32.98 27.51 -3.60
C SER A 718 33.03 26.30 -2.65
N LEU A 719 33.60 25.19 -3.16
CA LEU A 719 34.19 24.12 -2.37
C LEU A 719 35.18 24.72 -1.36
N VAL A 720 34.78 24.83 -0.09
CA VAL A 720 35.70 25.07 1.02
C VAL A 720 36.21 23.70 1.44
N HIS A 721 37.47 23.42 1.09
CA HIS A 721 38.25 22.35 1.71
C HIS A 721 38.32 22.56 3.22
N ALA A 722 37.91 21.55 3.98
CA ALA A 722 38.47 21.18 5.29
C ALA A 722 38.20 19.70 5.54
#